data_AF-A0AAP2L154-F1
#
_entry.id   AF-A0AAP2L154-F1
#
_cell.length_a   1.000
_cell.length_b   1.000
_cell.length_c   1.000
_cell.angle_alpha   90.00
_cell.angle_beta   90.00
_cell.angle_gamma   90.00
#
_symmetry.space_group_name_H-M   'P 1'
#
loop_
_entity.id
_entity.type
_entity.pdbx_description
1 polymer ?
#
loop_
_entity_poly.entity_id
_entity_poly.type
_entity_poly.pdbx_seq_one_letter_code
_entity_poly.pdbx_strand_id
1 'polypeptide(L)'
;MPALLEAYLTPSASAVKFAIKATLAMFLALYLALWFDLDRPYWALISAAFLQIRPMSGMVIEKGLCQIGGTFIGAVAGTVIMSLFVQARVPALITLTAWIMLCTYGSSLLRNNFSYGCIMAAVTAMLIVVIAGSNPASVFDVAVARLSELGLGAICATLVSSLLWPTRVREHLADQANTVINQAFLQAAQRLEASRDDAELQASLTGSLAPLTQLETDSQAARYEGPEGNGRVRATHVLTRRTLRFFATLHAMHHLLRDTRETLDSDIRELAGECARGFREAEDVEGVPAARRRLQALRHRALELDETRRAPLQRRLVLGLRDILGHAIVMLDAREAIVTPGSKHVRGGRLSWHRDHLAAGVNALRAGIVFGCLATFWILTHWSNGQVAMLLGTLFSAFFASRDNPVAITMMFYKGMLAAIPSAFLFGHVLLSQANGYPMLAMLFGTPLFLGLLGAGNPRTMGYCLAFTIFNILLTMPGNGMDFSFDSFANRAIAVIIGLSAVVMSFRLLPGLGATLRRRRLVGAIARDLRRLDQGSLGEAETRFSGHIADRLLALARHDDMLPEDQRHLFALGLSGLDLGASSLRLRQWLDDTRAAPVRRARRGYQQALAEAYQRCADGCTSPTLDDAGHTLLETVREHRALPEARIELLQGMLERLGLTLREQAERIAARSAKAPSR
;
A
#
# COMPACT_ATOMS: atom_id res chain seq x y z
N MET A 1 7.60 28.32 -4.29
CA MET A 1 6.33 28.69 -4.95
C MET A 1 5.21 27.81 -4.41
N PRO A 2 3.96 28.28 -4.28
CA PRO A 2 2.87 27.40 -3.88
C PRO A 2 2.69 26.29 -4.91
N ALA A 3 2.45 25.06 -4.46
CA ALA A 3 2.46 23.85 -5.32
C ALA A 3 1.49 23.91 -6.50
N LEU A 4 0.39 24.68 -6.38
CA LEU A 4 -0.54 24.94 -7.48
C LEU A 4 0.10 25.82 -8.58
N LEU A 5 0.83 26.87 -8.22
CA LEU A 5 1.51 27.73 -9.22
C LEU A 5 2.58 26.94 -9.98
N GLU A 6 3.36 26.14 -9.27
CA GLU A 6 4.41 25.29 -9.86
C GLU A 6 3.82 24.29 -10.87
N ALA A 7 2.66 23.69 -10.53
CA ALA A 7 2.00 22.72 -11.40
C ALA A 7 1.54 23.31 -12.75
N TYR A 8 1.18 24.60 -12.80
CA TYR A 8 0.69 25.25 -14.02
C TYR A 8 1.74 26.07 -14.76
N LEU A 9 2.69 26.71 -14.05
CA LEU A 9 3.72 27.56 -14.66
C LEU A 9 4.92 26.76 -15.15
N THR A 10 5.26 25.67 -14.47
CA THR A 10 6.39 24.80 -14.83
C THR A 10 5.95 23.33 -14.85
N PRO A 11 4.97 22.95 -15.70
CA PRO A 11 4.49 21.58 -15.76
C PRO A 11 5.57 20.65 -16.28
N SER A 12 5.72 19.48 -15.65
CA SER A 12 6.63 18.45 -16.15
C SER A 12 6.12 17.87 -17.48
N ALA A 13 7.04 17.43 -18.33
CA ALA A 13 6.68 16.79 -19.60
C ALA A 13 5.78 15.55 -19.40
N SER A 14 5.94 14.83 -18.28
CA SER A 14 5.08 13.70 -17.91
C SER A 14 3.66 14.15 -17.52
N ALA A 15 3.51 15.27 -16.81
CA ALA A 15 2.20 15.82 -16.44
C ALA A 15 1.42 16.30 -17.68
N VAL A 16 2.09 16.94 -18.64
CA VAL A 16 1.46 17.36 -19.91
C VAL A 16 1.02 16.14 -20.73
N LYS A 17 1.90 15.14 -20.91
CA LYS A 17 1.55 13.90 -21.62
C LYS A 17 0.37 13.18 -20.94
N PHE A 18 0.36 13.14 -19.61
CA PHE A 18 -0.74 12.59 -18.82
C PHE A 18 -2.05 13.33 -19.09
N ALA A 19 -2.06 14.66 -19.01
CA ALA A 19 -3.25 15.47 -19.20
C ALA A 19 -3.84 15.29 -20.61
N ILE A 20 -3.00 15.38 -21.66
CA ILE A 20 -3.43 15.17 -23.05
C ILE A 20 -4.06 13.78 -23.22
N LYS A 21 -3.36 12.75 -22.76
CA LYS A 21 -3.79 11.35 -22.86
C LYS A 21 -5.11 11.09 -22.13
N ALA A 22 -5.24 11.61 -20.91
CA ALA A 22 -6.45 11.45 -20.10
C ALA A 22 -7.64 12.21 -20.70
N THR A 23 -7.44 13.44 -21.16
CA THR A 23 -8.46 14.24 -21.84
C THR A 23 -8.93 13.58 -23.14
N LEU A 24 -8.01 13.06 -23.97
CA LEU A 24 -8.39 12.35 -25.20
C LEU A 24 -9.20 11.08 -24.91
N ALA A 25 -8.81 10.29 -23.91
CA ALA A 25 -9.56 9.09 -23.49
C ALA A 25 -10.98 9.44 -23.04
N MET A 26 -11.10 10.49 -22.24
CA MET A 26 -12.36 11.04 -21.75
C MET A 26 -13.28 11.47 -22.89
N PHE A 27 -12.78 12.29 -23.81
CA PHE A 27 -13.58 12.78 -24.93
C PHE A 27 -13.93 11.68 -25.92
N LEU A 28 -13.03 10.74 -26.21
CA LEU A 28 -13.34 9.57 -27.03
C LEU A 28 -14.48 8.74 -26.43
N ALA A 29 -14.45 8.49 -25.11
CA ALA A 29 -15.52 7.79 -24.42
C ALA A 29 -16.85 8.55 -24.51
N LEU A 30 -16.82 9.86 -24.30
CA LEU A 30 -18.02 10.70 -24.42
C LEU A 30 -18.58 10.72 -25.85
N TYR A 31 -17.72 10.83 -26.87
CA TYR A 31 -18.13 10.82 -28.27
C TYR A 31 -18.89 9.55 -28.63
N LEU A 32 -18.29 8.39 -28.31
CA LEU A 32 -18.91 7.10 -28.60
C LEU A 32 -20.18 6.89 -27.78
N ALA A 33 -20.22 7.37 -26.54
CA ALA A 33 -21.41 7.26 -25.70
C ALA A 33 -22.58 8.12 -26.23
N LEU A 34 -22.31 9.32 -26.73
CA LEU A 34 -23.30 10.18 -27.39
C LEU A 34 -23.75 9.58 -28.73
N TRP A 35 -22.81 8.98 -29.49
CA TRP A 35 -23.09 8.36 -30.78
C TRP A 35 -23.94 7.09 -30.67
N PHE A 36 -23.72 6.29 -29.64
CA PHE A 36 -24.56 5.13 -29.32
C PHE A 36 -25.87 5.49 -28.59
N ASP A 37 -26.13 6.78 -28.38
CA ASP A 37 -27.31 7.29 -27.69
C ASP A 37 -27.52 6.63 -26.31
N LEU A 38 -26.43 6.48 -25.54
CA LEU A 38 -26.52 5.92 -24.20
C LEU A 38 -27.26 6.88 -23.26
N ASP A 39 -28.07 6.33 -22.34
CA ASP A 39 -28.90 7.11 -21.41
C ASP A 39 -28.13 8.21 -20.66
N ARG A 40 -26.94 7.91 -20.14
CA ARG A 40 -26.15 8.83 -19.31
C ARG A 40 -24.65 8.80 -19.67
N PRO A 41 -24.26 9.46 -20.77
CA PRO A 41 -22.92 9.32 -21.35
C PRO A 41 -21.82 9.94 -20.47
N TYR A 42 -22.19 10.83 -19.54
CA TYR A 42 -21.26 11.36 -18.54
C TYR A 42 -20.63 10.28 -17.63
N TRP A 43 -21.22 9.10 -17.48
CA TRP A 43 -20.60 8.00 -16.73
C TRP A 43 -19.45 7.32 -17.48
N ALA A 44 -19.54 7.22 -18.80
CA ALA A 44 -18.43 6.76 -19.64
C ALA A 44 -17.25 7.72 -19.49
N LEU A 45 -17.53 9.03 -19.45
CA LEU A 45 -16.55 10.10 -19.22
C LEU A 45 -15.89 9.99 -17.84
N ILE A 46 -16.68 9.82 -16.76
CA ILE A 46 -16.16 9.62 -15.39
C ILE A 46 -15.30 8.37 -15.29
N SER A 47 -15.76 7.25 -15.87
CA SER A 47 -15.02 5.99 -15.88
C SER A 47 -13.66 6.15 -16.55
N ALA A 48 -13.61 6.79 -17.72
CA ALA A 48 -12.36 7.05 -18.42
C ALA A 48 -11.39 7.91 -17.58
N ALA A 49 -11.91 8.94 -16.89
CA ALA A 49 -11.13 9.79 -16.01
C ALA A 49 -10.51 8.99 -14.83
N PHE A 50 -11.29 8.15 -14.16
CA PHE A 50 -10.82 7.38 -13.00
C PHE A 50 -9.75 6.34 -13.35
N LEU A 51 -9.85 5.71 -14.51
CA LEU A 51 -8.86 4.74 -14.97
C LEU A 51 -7.53 5.42 -15.30
N GLN A 52 -7.57 6.60 -15.91
CA GLN A 52 -6.37 7.29 -16.35
C GLN A 52 -5.52 7.85 -15.21
N ILE A 53 -6.06 8.00 -13.99
CA ILE A 53 -5.36 8.50 -12.79
C ILE A 53 -3.97 7.86 -12.60
N ARG A 54 -3.79 6.59 -12.97
CA ARG A 54 -2.48 5.94 -13.05
C ARG A 54 -2.21 5.52 -14.50
N PRO A 55 -1.41 6.27 -15.29
CA PRO A 55 -1.40 6.17 -16.75
C PRO A 55 -0.67 4.96 -17.34
N MET A 56 -0.20 4.01 -16.52
CA MET A 56 0.53 2.83 -17.01
C MET A 56 -0.44 1.83 -17.62
N SER A 57 -0.14 1.39 -18.84
CA SER A 57 -1.08 0.61 -19.66
C SER A 57 -1.53 -0.69 -18.98
N GLY A 58 -0.62 -1.47 -18.38
CA GLY A 58 -0.97 -2.68 -17.63
C GLY A 58 -1.89 -2.43 -16.43
N MET A 59 -1.70 -1.32 -15.70
CA MET A 59 -2.57 -0.97 -14.58
C MET A 59 -3.95 -0.48 -15.02
N VAL A 60 -4.02 0.26 -16.14
CA VAL A 60 -5.30 0.68 -16.71
C VAL A 60 -6.10 -0.53 -17.17
N ILE A 61 -5.44 -1.52 -17.80
CA ILE A 61 -6.08 -2.79 -18.21
C ILE A 61 -6.61 -3.55 -16.99
N GLU A 62 -5.78 -3.78 -15.97
CA GLU A 62 -6.21 -4.50 -14.76
C GLU A 62 -7.41 -3.81 -14.10
N LYS A 63 -7.33 -2.48 -13.92
CA LYS A 63 -8.43 -1.69 -13.35
C LYS A 63 -9.69 -1.73 -14.21
N GLY A 64 -9.57 -1.64 -15.54
CA GLY A 64 -10.69 -1.72 -16.46
C GLY A 64 -11.40 -3.07 -16.39
N LEU A 65 -10.65 -4.17 -16.35
CA LEU A 65 -11.21 -5.52 -16.16
C LEU A 65 -11.91 -5.66 -14.80
N CYS A 66 -11.28 -5.17 -13.73
CA CYS A 66 -11.92 -5.16 -12.40
C CYS A 66 -13.17 -4.29 -12.35
N GLN A 67 -13.19 -3.16 -13.08
CA GLN A 67 -14.35 -2.28 -13.18
C GLN A 67 -15.51 -3.00 -13.87
N ILE A 68 -15.29 -3.57 -15.06
CA ILE A 68 -16.31 -4.27 -15.83
C ILE A 68 -16.88 -5.45 -15.01
N GLY A 69 -16.00 -6.26 -14.41
CA GLY A 69 -16.42 -7.37 -13.55
C GLY A 69 -17.20 -6.91 -12.31
N GLY A 70 -16.75 -5.83 -11.65
CA GLY A 70 -17.44 -5.24 -10.51
C GLY A 70 -18.82 -4.69 -10.87
N THR A 71 -18.92 -3.96 -11.98
CA THR A 71 -20.18 -3.42 -12.51
C THR A 71 -21.14 -4.54 -12.87
N PHE A 72 -20.68 -5.63 -13.48
CA PHE A 72 -21.52 -6.80 -13.76
C PHE A 72 -22.07 -7.44 -12.46
N ILE A 73 -21.23 -7.69 -11.46
CA ILE A 73 -21.66 -8.25 -10.17
C ILE A 73 -22.65 -7.29 -9.48
N GLY A 74 -22.38 -5.99 -9.50
CA GLY A 74 -23.28 -4.98 -8.97
C GLY A 74 -24.62 -4.91 -9.72
N ALA A 75 -24.61 -5.09 -11.04
CA ALA A 75 -25.81 -5.11 -11.86
C ALA A 75 -26.72 -6.30 -11.53
N VAL A 76 -26.13 -7.48 -11.38
CA VAL A 76 -26.83 -8.68 -10.93
C VAL A 76 -27.40 -8.47 -9.52
N ALA A 77 -26.58 -7.99 -8.58
CA ALA A 77 -27.02 -7.76 -7.21
C ALA A 77 -28.16 -6.72 -7.11
N GLY A 78 -28.03 -5.60 -7.82
CA GLY A 78 -29.06 -4.55 -7.86
C GLY A 78 -30.37 -5.06 -8.46
N THR A 79 -30.30 -5.83 -9.55
CA THR A 79 -31.47 -6.46 -10.19
C THR A 79 -32.14 -7.47 -9.27
N VAL A 80 -31.36 -8.30 -8.57
CA VAL A 80 -31.90 -9.27 -7.59
C VAL A 80 -32.59 -8.55 -6.42
N ILE A 81 -31.97 -7.51 -5.86
CA ILE A 81 -32.57 -6.71 -4.78
C ILE A 81 -33.91 -6.12 -5.25
N MET A 82 -33.94 -5.53 -6.45
CA MET A 82 -35.18 -4.99 -7.00
C MET A 82 -36.21 -6.09 -7.25
N SER A 83 -35.82 -7.25 -7.80
CA SER A 83 -36.76 -8.35 -8.04
C SER A 83 -37.45 -8.87 -6.77
N LEU A 84 -36.72 -8.88 -5.64
CA LEU A 84 -37.24 -9.34 -4.35
C LEU A 84 -38.05 -8.27 -3.61
N PHE A 85 -37.63 -7.01 -3.71
CA PHE A 85 -38.13 -5.93 -2.84
C PHE A 85 -38.71 -4.73 -3.61
N VAL A 86 -39.08 -4.90 -4.88
CA VAL A 86 -39.65 -3.82 -5.72
C VAL A 86 -40.83 -3.10 -5.06
N GLN A 87 -41.70 -3.84 -4.37
CA GLN A 87 -42.87 -3.30 -3.68
C GLN A 87 -42.55 -2.67 -2.31
N ALA A 88 -41.39 -3.00 -1.73
CA ALA A 88 -41.02 -2.65 -0.37
C ALA A 88 -39.71 -1.85 -0.32
N ARG A 89 -39.82 -0.52 -0.42
CA ARG A 89 -38.68 0.40 -0.50
C ARG A 89 -37.71 0.30 0.69
N VAL A 90 -38.22 0.14 1.91
CA VAL A 90 -37.37 0.10 3.13
C VAL A 90 -36.54 -1.20 3.19
N PRO A 91 -37.12 -2.41 3.02
CA PRO A 91 -36.33 -3.63 2.87
C PRO A 91 -35.28 -3.56 1.77
N ALA A 92 -35.62 -3.02 0.59
CA ALA A 92 -34.66 -2.87 -0.51
C ALA A 92 -33.41 -2.06 -0.11
N LEU A 93 -33.61 -0.93 0.60
CA LEU A 93 -32.51 -0.08 1.07
C LEU A 93 -31.70 -0.73 2.19
N ILE A 94 -32.32 -1.51 3.08
CA ILE A 94 -31.61 -2.27 4.12
C ILE A 94 -30.71 -3.34 3.48
N THR A 95 -31.24 -4.11 2.53
CA THR A 95 -30.47 -5.13 1.80
C THR A 95 -29.34 -4.49 0.99
N LEU A 96 -29.61 -3.35 0.35
CA LEU A 96 -28.57 -2.58 -0.35
C LEU A 96 -27.50 -2.06 0.61
N THR A 97 -27.87 -1.60 1.80
CA THR A 97 -26.90 -1.19 2.84
C THR A 97 -25.99 -2.35 3.22
N ALA A 98 -26.55 -3.54 3.44
CA ALA A 98 -25.77 -4.74 3.73
C ALA A 98 -24.83 -5.11 2.57
N TRP A 99 -25.29 -4.98 1.32
CA TRP A 99 -24.45 -5.17 0.13
C TRP A 99 -23.29 -4.17 0.04
N ILE A 100 -23.57 -2.88 0.29
CA ILE A 100 -22.54 -1.82 0.34
C ILE A 100 -21.52 -2.10 1.44
N MET A 101 -21.96 -2.55 2.62
CA MET A 101 -21.09 -2.94 3.72
C MET A 101 -20.20 -4.13 3.33
N LEU A 102 -20.76 -5.17 2.71
CA LEU A 102 -20.02 -6.34 2.24
C LEU A 102 -18.96 -5.97 1.20
N CYS A 103 -19.32 -5.13 0.22
CA CYS A 103 -18.41 -4.66 -0.80
C CYS A 103 -17.30 -3.75 -0.23
N THR A 104 -17.63 -2.86 0.71
CA THR A 104 -16.65 -1.99 1.38
C THR A 104 -15.69 -2.79 2.26
N TYR A 105 -16.21 -3.83 2.92
CA TYR A 105 -15.41 -4.79 3.67
C TYR A 105 -14.42 -5.53 2.74
N GLY A 106 -14.90 -6.09 1.63
CA GLY A 106 -14.06 -6.72 0.62
C GLY A 106 -13.01 -5.78 0.04
N SER A 107 -13.41 -4.56 -0.31
CA SER A 107 -12.50 -3.51 -0.79
C SER A 107 -11.39 -3.21 0.21
N SER A 108 -11.70 -3.13 1.51
CA SER A 108 -10.70 -2.85 2.54
C SER A 108 -9.73 -4.02 2.79
N LEU A 109 -10.11 -5.25 2.46
CA LEU A 109 -9.26 -6.44 2.60
C LEU A 109 -8.35 -6.67 1.39
N LEU A 110 -8.77 -6.20 0.21
CA LEU A 110 -8.04 -6.35 -1.04
C LEU A 110 -7.11 -5.14 -1.25
N ARG A 111 -5.82 -5.39 -1.46
CA ARG A 111 -4.83 -4.33 -1.76
C ARG A 111 -4.56 -4.09 -3.24
N ASN A 112 -5.03 -5.01 -4.09
CA ASN A 112 -4.88 -4.94 -5.53
C ASN A 112 -6.05 -4.17 -6.17
N ASN A 113 -6.02 -4.06 -7.50
CA ASN A 113 -7.06 -3.35 -8.25
C ASN A 113 -8.46 -4.00 -8.15
N PHE A 114 -8.60 -5.21 -7.57
CA PHE A 114 -9.90 -5.79 -7.25
C PHE A 114 -10.65 -5.00 -6.16
N SER A 115 -9.94 -4.26 -5.30
CA SER A 115 -10.58 -3.33 -4.37
C SER A 115 -11.47 -2.32 -5.08
N TYR A 116 -11.00 -1.82 -6.23
CA TYR A 116 -11.76 -0.93 -7.10
C TYR A 116 -13.00 -1.64 -7.67
N GLY A 117 -12.88 -2.89 -8.10
CA GLY A 117 -14.01 -3.71 -8.56
C GLY A 117 -15.11 -3.87 -7.49
N CYS A 118 -14.74 -4.10 -6.22
CA CYS A 118 -15.71 -4.15 -5.11
C CYS A 118 -16.45 -2.81 -4.91
N ILE A 119 -15.74 -1.69 -5.00
CA ILE A 119 -16.36 -0.35 -4.90
C ILE A 119 -17.35 -0.16 -6.06
N MET A 120 -16.97 -0.54 -7.28
CA MET A 120 -17.84 -0.40 -8.45
C MET A 120 -19.07 -1.31 -8.39
N ALA A 121 -18.95 -2.49 -7.77
CA ALA A 121 -20.08 -3.37 -7.48
C ALA A 121 -21.09 -2.75 -6.51
N ALA A 122 -20.62 -2.06 -5.46
CA ALA A 122 -21.48 -1.34 -4.54
C ALA A 122 -22.21 -0.17 -5.23
N VAL A 123 -21.45 0.64 -5.97
CA VAL A 123 -21.97 1.85 -6.65
C VAL A 123 -22.97 1.50 -7.75
N THR A 124 -22.71 0.44 -8.53
CA THR A 124 -23.62 0.01 -9.60
C THR A 124 -24.93 -0.54 -9.02
N ALA A 125 -24.87 -1.42 -8.01
CA ALA A 125 -26.06 -1.94 -7.35
C ALA A 125 -26.90 -0.81 -6.74
N MET A 126 -26.23 0.16 -6.11
CA MET A 126 -26.87 1.35 -5.56
C MET A 126 -27.58 2.17 -6.63
N LEU A 127 -26.93 2.46 -7.75
CA LEU A 127 -27.53 3.23 -8.83
C LEU A 127 -28.79 2.55 -9.36
N ILE A 128 -28.74 1.24 -9.60
CA ILE A 128 -29.90 0.47 -10.10
C ILE A 128 -31.07 0.55 -9.11
N VAL A 129 -30.83 0.23 -7.83
CA VAL A 129 -31.90 0.22 -6.82
C VAL A 129 -32.50 1.62 -6.59
N VAL A 130 -31.67 2.65 -6.56
CA VAL A 130 -32.12 4.03 -6.27
C VAL A 130 -32.80 4.68 -7.48
N ILE A 131 -32.27 4.48 -8.70
CA ILE A 131 -32.86 5.05 -9.93
C ILE A 131 -34.14 4.29 -10.31
N ALA A 132 -34.07 2.95 -10.36
CA ALA A 132 -35.20 2.12 -10.79
C ALA A 132 -36.31 2.00 -9.74
N GLY A 133 -36.08 2.45 -8.50
CA GLY A 133 -37.14 2.57 -7.49
C GLY A 133 -38.29 3.51 -7.88
N SER A 134 -38.10 4.35 -8.91
CA SER A 134 -39.14 5.22 -9.49
C SER A 134 -39.93 4.55 -10.62
N ASN A 135 -39.30 3.63 -11.37
CA ASN A 135 -39.93 2.87 -12.44
C ASN A 135 -39.39 1.42 -12.44
N PRO A 136 -40.12 0.47 -11.82
CA PRO A 136 -39.70 -0.93 -11.76
C PRO A 136 -39.46 -1.62 -13.11
N ALA A 137 -40.13 -1.19 -14.18
CA ALA A 137 -40.00 -1.84 -15.48
C ALA A 137 -38.63 -1.59 -16.12
N SER A 138 -37.95 -0.50 -15.75
CA SER A 138 -36.66 -0.11 -16.35
C SER A 138 -35.44 -0.66 -15.60
N VAL A 139 -35.60 -1.55 -14.61
CA VAL A 139 -34.47 -2.11 -13.84
C VAL A 139 -33.43 -2.74 -14.76
N PHE A 140 -33.87 -3.54 -15.74
CA PHE A 140 -32.98 -4.20 -16.68
C PHE A 140 -32.31 -3.20 -17.62
N ASP A 141 -33.06 -2.24 -18.15
CA ASP A 141 -32.54 -1.20 -19.05
C ASP A 141 -31.47 -0.35 -18.35
N VAL A 142 -31.73 0.08 -17.11
CA VAL A 142 -30.75 0.80 -16.29
C VAL A 142 -29.49 -0.04 -16.05
N ALA A 143 -29.64 -1.34 -15.80
CA ALA A 143 -28.51 -2.24 -15.59
C ALA A 143 -27.64 -2.38 -16.87
N VAL A 144 -28.27 -2.57 -18.03
CA VAL A 144 -27.59 -2.63 -19.33
C VAL A 144 -26.93 -1.29 -19.68
N ALA A 145 -27.60 -0.17 -19.41
CA ALA A 145 -27.04 1.18 -19.56
C ALA A 145 -25.79 1.37 -18.68
N ARG A 146 -25.82 0.93 -17.41
CA ARG A 146 -24.62 1.00 -16.54
C ARG A 146 -23.48 0.17 -17.11
N LEU A 147 -23.75 -1.05 -17.55
CA LEU A 147 -22.70 -1.95 -18.05
C LEU A 147 -22.06 -1.41 -19.35
N SER A 148 -22.88 -0.88 -20.25
CA SER A 148 -22.42 -0.30 -21.52
C SER A 148 -21.65 1.01 -21.32
N GLU A 149 -22.16 1.94 -20.50
CA GLU A 149 -21.48 3.22 -20.23
C GLU A 149 -20.12 3.04 -19.54
N LEU A 150 -20.09 2.26 -18.45
CA LEU A 150 -18.86 2.02 -17.70
C LEU A 150 -17.89 1.14 -18.50
N GLY A 151 -18.41 0.15 -19.23
CA GLY A 151 -17.63 -0.70 -20.12
C GLY A 151 -16.97 0.10 -21.24
N LEU A 152 -17.72 0.98 -21.91
CA LEU A 152 -17.22 1.83 -22.98
C LEU A 152 -16.14 2.79 -22.46
N GLY A 153 -16.37 3.43 -21.30
CA GLY A 153 -15.36 4.27 -20.65
C GLY A 153 -14.07 3.50 -20.34
N ALA A 154 -14.18 2.27 -19.83
CA ALA A 154 -13.04 1.42 -19.56
C ALA A 154 -12.27 1.03 -20.83
N ILE A 155 -12.97 0.62 -21.89
CA ILE A 155 -12.38 0.23 -23.17
C ILE A 155 -11.64 1.43 -23.80
N CYS A 156 -12.26 2.61 -23.82
CA CYS A 156 -11.65 3.82 -24.38
C CYS A 156 -10.40 4.24 -23.59
N ALA A 157 -10.45 4.17 -22.26
CA ALA A 157 -9.29 4.47 -21.42
C ALA A 157 -8.14 3.49 -21.67
N THR A 158 -8.44 2.18 -21.76
CA THR A 158 -7.45 1.16 -22.09
C THR A 158 -6.86 1.37 -23.48
N LEU A 159 -7.68 1.66 -24.48
CA LEU A 159 -7.27 1.89 -25.87
C LEU A 159 -6.34 3.10 -25.99
N VAL A 160 -6.76 4.27 -25.50
CA VAL A 160 -5.89 5.46 -25.50
C VAL A 160 -4.65 5.21 -24.65
N SER A 161 -4.76 4.41 -23.59
CA SER A 161 -3.61 4.07 -22.76
C SER A 161 -2.55 3.19 -23.43
N SER A 162 -2.97 2.28 -24.31
CA SER A 162 -2.08 1.39 -25.04
C SER A 162 -1.53 2.02 -26.32
N LEU A 163 -2.28 2.90 -27.01
CA LEU A 163 -1.83 3.53 -28.25
C LEU A 163 -1.02 4.82 -28.02
N LEU A 164 -1.42 5.69 -27.09
CA LEU A 164 -0.83 7.02 -26.94
C LEU A 164 0.26 7.02 -25.86
N TRP A 165 1.53 7.12 -26.27
CA TRP A 165 2.72 7.05 -25.38
C TRP A 165 2.59 5.94 -24.31
N PRO A 166 2.64 4.66 -24.70
CA PRO A 166 2.50 3.56 -23.75
C PRO A 166 3.65 3.56 -22.74
N THR A 167 3.35 3.90 -21.49
CA THR A 167 4.27 3.72 -20.37
C THR A 167 4.06 2.32 -19.81
N ARG A 168 5.05 1.46 -20.01
CA ARG A 168 4.98 0.06 -19.59
C ARG A 168 5.22 -0.03 -18.09
N VAL A 169 4.47 -0.89 -17.40
CA VAL A 169 4.66 -1.21 -15.98
C VAL A 169 6.09 -1.65 -15.72
N ARG A 170 6.77 -2.31 -16.68
CA ARG A 170 8.20 -2.66 -16.58
C ARG A 170 9.10 -1.48 -16.20
N GLU A 171 8.95 -0.33 -16.85
CA GLU A 171 9.83 0.83 -16.61
C GLU A 171 9.59 1.41 -15.22
N HIS A 172 8.32 1.56 -14.84
CA HIS A 172 7.94 2.01 -13.50
C HIS A 172 8.41 1.05 -12.39
N LEU A 173 8.28 -0.26 -12.58
CA LEU A 173 8.79 -1.24 -11.62
C LEU A 173 10.33 -1.20 -11.55
N ALA A 174 11.01 -0.91 -12.65
CA ALA A 174 12.46 -0.76 -12.67
C ALA A 174 12.90 0.47 -11.87
N ASP A 175 12.23 1.61 -12.06
CA ASP A 175 12.49 2.84 -11.33
C ASP A 175 12.22 2.69 -9.84
N GLN A 176 11.08 2.10 -9.47
CA GLN A 176 10.77 1.78 -8.08
C GLN A 176 11.81 0.83 -7.46
N ALA A 177 12.24 -0.21 -8.20
CA ALA A 177 13.28 -1.12 -7.73
C ALA A 177 14.63 -0.41 -7.55
N ASN A 178 14.98 0.54 -8.42
CA ASN A 178 16.18 1.39 -8.26
C ASN A 178 16.09 2.22 -6.98
N THR A 179 14.95 2.90 -6.76
CA THR A 179 14.74 3.68 -5.53
C THR A 179 14.88 2.82 -4.28
N VAL A 180 14.28 1.62 -4.27
CA VAL A 180 14.40 0.68 -3.14
C VAL A 180 15.86 0.29 -2.91
N ILE A 181 16.61 -0.04 -3.96
CA ILE A 181 18.00 -0.49 -3.84
C ILE A 181 18.91 0.65 -3.39
N ASN A 182 18.81 1.82 -4.02
CA ASN A 182 19.63 2.99 -3.69
C ASN A 182 19.41 3.39 -2.22
N GLN A 183 18.15 3.51 -1.78
CA GLN A 183 17.84 3.85 -0.40
C GLN A 183 18.29 2.76 0.58
N ALA A 184 18.19 1.48 0.22
CA ALA A 184 18.67 0.39 1.06
C ALA A 184 20.21 0.40 1.17
N PHE A 185 20.93 0.69 0.09
CA PHE A 185 22.39 0.76 0.08
C PHE A 185 22.92 1.99 0.84
N LEU A 186 22.28 3.14 0.67
CA LEU A 186 22.53 4.32 1.50
C LEU A 186 22.37 3.99 2.98
N GLN A 187 21.29 3.29 3.34
CA GLN A 187 21.06 2.86 4.72
C GLN A 187 22.15 1.91 5.22
N ALA A 188 22.61 1.00 4.36
CA ALA A 188 23.64 0.05 4.70
C ALA A 188 24.96 0.77 5.02
N ALA A 189 25.34 1.75 4.19
CA ALA A 189 26.50 2.58 4.43
C ALA A 189 26.42 3.33 5.77
N GLN A 190 25.30 4.03 6.02
CA GLN A 190 25.09 4.77 7.27
C GLN A 190 25.15 3.88 8.52
N ARG A 191 24.55 2.67 8.45
CA ARG A 191 24.54 1.72 9.59
C ARG A 191 25.90 1.09 9.84
N LEU A 192 26.66 0.78 8.78
CA LEU A 192 28.00 0.19 8.87
C LEU A 192 29.04 1.20 9.36
N GLU A 193 28.88 2.49 9.04
CA GLU A 193 29.70 3.57 9.59
C GLU A 193 29.36 3.90 11.06
N ALA A 194 28.33 3.24 11.61
CA ALA A 194 27.77 3.48 12.93
C ALA A 194 27.37 4.96 13.14
N SER A 195 26.64 5.53 12.17
CA SER A 195 26.04 6.86 12.32
C SER A 195 25.21 6.94 13.60
N ARG A 196 25.30 8.07 14.30
CA ARG A 196 24.56 8.34 15.54
C ARG A 196 23.24 9.09 15.29
N ASP A 197 22.95 9.44 14.05
CA ASP A 197 21.71 10.12 13.69
C ASP A 197 20.58 9.11 13.47
N ASP A 198 19.82 8.85 14.54
CA ASP A 198 18.67 7.95 14.51
C ASP A 198 17.56 8.46 13.56
N ALA A 199 17.44 9.77 13.35
CA ALA A 199 16.41 10.37 12.49
C ALA A 199 16.74 10.16 11.01
N GLU A 200 17.99 10.35 10.61
CA GLU A 200 18.47 10.07 9.24
C GLU A 200 18.34 8.58 8.89
N LEU A 201 18.69 7.70 9.84
CA LEU A 201 18.55 6.25 9.71
C LEU A 201 17.09 5.80 9.56
N GLN A 202 16.16 6.48 10.21
CA GLN A 202 14.72 6.26 10.07
C GLN A 202 14.21 6.77 8.71
N ALA A 203 14.63 7.96 8.29
CA ALA A 203 14.23 8.56 7.03
C ALA A 203 14.62 7.69 5.82
N SER A 204 15.88 7.24 5.75
CA SER A 204 16.37 6.33 4.69
C SER A 204 15.60 5.00 4.63
N LEU A 205 15.24 4.45 5.80
CA LEU A 205 14.49 3.20 5.87
C LEU A 205 13.05 3.37 5.38
N THR A 206 12.34 4.40 5.86
CA THR A 206 10.99 4.72 5.39
C THR A 206 11.00 5.03 3.89
N GLY A 207 12.05 5.71 3.42
CA GLY A 207 12.34 5.97 2.01
C GLY A 207 12.53 4.70 1.17
N SER A 208 12.96 3.59 1.78
CA SER A 208 13.06 2.28 1.10
C SER A 208 11.78 1.45 1.18
N LEU A 209 11.13 1.40 2.36
CA LEU A 209 9.99 0.52 2.59
C LEU A 209 8.75 0.98 1.82
N ALA A 210 8.48 2.30 1.74
CA ALA A 210 7.29 2.79 1.05
C ALA A 210 7.31 2.44 -0.44
N PRO A 211 8.39 2.72 -1.20
CA PRO A 211 8.54 2.22 -2.57
C PRO A 211 8.51 0.69 -2.67
N LEU A 212 9.03 -0.05 -1.68
CA LEU A 212 9.00 -1.52 -1.69
C LEU A 212 7.56 -2.08 -1.65
N THR A 213 6.69 -1.54 -0.80
CA THR A 213 5.27 -1.96 -0.80
C THR A 213 4.47 -1.46 -1.99
N GLN A 214 4.84 -0.29 -2.53
CA GLN A 214 4.24 0.20 -3.76
C GLN A 214 4.63 -0.70 -4.94
N LEU A 215 5.90 -1.09 -5.04
CA LEU A 215 6.43 -2.02 -6.03
C LEU A 215 5.66 -3.36 -6.00
N GLU A 216 5.44 -3.91 -4.81
CA GLU A 216 4.65 -5.14 -4.64
C GLU A 216 3.20 -4.99 -5.12
N THR A 217 2.55 -3.88 -4.77
CA THR A 217 1.16 -3.61 -5.16
C THR A 217 1.03 -3.41 -6.67
N ASP A 218 1.92 -2.59 -7.25
CA ASP A 218 1.93 -2.24 -8.67
C ASP A 218 2.39 -3.43 -9.54
N SER A 219 3.20 -4.37 -8.99
CA SER A 219 3.70 -5.53 -9.73
C SER A 219 2.59 -6.45 -10.26
N GLN A 220 1.43 -6.52 -9.59
CA GLN A 220 0.32 -7.39 -10.04
C GLN A 220 -0.15 -7.04 -11.45
N ALA A 221 -0.10 -5.76 -11.81
CA ALA A 221 -0.47 -5.26 -13.12
C ALA A 221 0.48 -5.76 -14.24
N ALA A 222 1.71 -6.13 -13.92
CA ALA A 222 2.68 -6.65 -14.89
C ALA A 222 2.19 -7.95 -15.56
N ARG A 223 1.29 -8.72 -14.92
CA ARG A 223 0.69 -9.93 -15.51
C ARG A 223 -0.12 -9.64 -16.78
N TYR A 224 -0.59 -8.41 -16.95
CA TYR A 224 -1.42 -7.99 -18.07
C TYR A 224 -0.61 -7.41 -19.24
N GLU A 225 0.73 -7.35 -19.13
CA GLU A 225 1.61 -6.78 -20.18
C GLU A 225 2.37 -7.85 -21.01
N GLY A 226 2.04 -9.14 -20.86
CA GLY A 226 2.59 -10.22 -21.69
C GLY A 226 3.14 -11.42 -20.90
N PRO A 227 3.75 -12.40 -21.60
CA PRO A 227 4.13 -13.70 -21.03
C PRO A 227 5.19 -13.59 -19.91
N GLU A 228 6.06 -12.59 -20.00
CA GLU A 228 7.10 -12.33 -19.01
C GLU A 228 6.59 -11.68 -17.71
N GLY A 229 5.33 -11.23 -17.67
CA GLY A 229 4.74 -10.52 -16.54
C GLY A 229 4.81 -11.30 -15.22
N ASN A 230 4.56 -12.61 -15.27
CA ASN A 230 4.66 -13.49 -14.10
C ASN A 230 6.10 -13.58 -13.56
N GLY A 231 7.09 -13.51 -14.45
CA GLY A 231 8.50 -13.47 -14.09
C GLY A 231 8.85 -12.21 -13.30
N ARG A 232 8.32 -11.05 -13.71
CA ARG A 232 8.50 -9.76 -13.02
C ARG A 232 7.90 -9.77 -11.63
N VAL A 233 6.66 -10.24 -11.48
CA VAL A 233 6.01 -10.38 -10.17
C VAL A 233 6.85 -11.24 -9.23
N ARG A 234 7.38 -12.35 -9.73
CA ARG A 234 8.23 -13.26 -8.94
C ARG A 234 9.57 -12.61 -8.55
N ALA A 235 10.17 -11.84 -9.44
CA ALA A 235 11.38 -11.09 -9.16
C ALA A 235 11.15 -10.00 -8.10
N THR A 236 10.02 -9.29 -8.16
CA THR A 236 9.57 -8.35 -7.12
C THR A 236 9.45 -9.03 -5.75
N HIS A 237 8.80 -10.20 -5.67
CA HIS A 237 8.70 -10.96 -4.41
C HIS A 237 10.06 -11.32 -3.81
N VAL A 238 11.03 -11.66 -4.65
CA VAL A 238 12.40 -11.94 -4.19
C VAL A 238 13.10 -10.69 -3.75
N LEU A 239 12.98 -9.57 -4.48
CA LEU A 239 13.53 -8.29 -4.06
C LEU A 239 13.00 -7.92 -2.68
N THR A 240 11.68 -7.93 -2.47
CA THR A 240 11.05 -7.65 -1.18
C THR A 240 11.57 -8.52 -0.05
N ARG A 241 11.59 -9.85 -0.24
CA ARG A 241 12.07 -10.79 0.79
C ARG A 241 13.54 -10.56 1.13
N ARG A 242 14.38 -10.28 0.12
CA ARG A 242 15.81 -10.03 0.32
C ARG A 242 16.07 -8.69 0.98
N THR A 243 15.36 -7.64 0.60
CA THR A 243 15.42 -6.33 1.24
C THR A 243 15.05 -6.41 2.72
N LEU A 244 14.01 -7.17 3.09
CA LEU A 244 13.65 -7.36 4.51
C LEU A 244 14.73 -8.11 5.29
N ARG A 245 15.29 -9.19 4.74
CA ARG A 245 16.40 -9.92 5.38
C ARG A 245 17.65 -9.06 5.51
N PHE A 246 17.91 -8.25 4.50
CA PHE A 246 18.99 -7.27 4.48
C PHE A 246 18.84 -6.27 5.62
N PHE A 247 17.66 -5.67 5.80
CA PHE A 247 17.37 -4.78 6.93
C PHE A 247 17.44 -5.47 8.29
N ALA A 248 16.96 -6.71 8.42
CA ALA A 248 17.08 -7.48 9.66
C ALA A 248 18.55 -7.63 10.08
N THR A 249 19.41 -8.03 9.13
CA THR A 249 20.83 -8.28 9.36
C THR A 249 21.58 -6.98 9.63
N LEU A 250 21.29 -5.92 8.87
CA LEU A 250 21.83 -4.58 9.11
C LEU A 250 21.45 -4.04 10.48
N HIS A 251 20.21 -4.26 10.92
CA HIS A 251 19.76 -3.81 12.23
C HIS A 251 20.55 -4.49 13.34
N ALA A 252 20.66 -5.81 13.27
CA ALA A 252 21.43 -6.58 14.24
C ALA A 252 22.91 -6.20 14.26
N MET A 253 23.51 -5.91 13.10
CA MET A 253 24.91 -5.52 13.01
C MET A 253 25.16 -4.11 13.50
N HIS A 254 24.22 -3.18 13.27
CA HIS A 254 24.37 -1.80 13.71
C HIS A 254 24.56 -1.69 15.23
N HIS A 255 23.77 -2.41 16.03
CA HIS A 255 23.94 -2.44 17.49
C HIS A 255 25.30 -3.01 17.88
N LEU A 256 25.68 -4.15 17.31
CA LEU A 256 26.99 -4.77 17.59
C LEU A 256 28.17 -3.85 17.23
N LEU A 257 28.12 -3.20 16.07
CA LEU A 257 29.15 -2.26 15.62
C LEU A 257 29.18 -0.99 16.48
N ARG A 258 28.04 -0.52 16.98
CA ARG A 258 27.95 0.67 17.83
C ARG A 258 28.56 0.42 19.21
N ASP A 259 28.26 -0.73 19.82
CA ASP A 259 28.68 -1.03 21.20
C ASP A 259 30.12 -1.54 21.29
N THR A 260 30.62 -2.16 20.21
CA THR A 260 31.92 -2.86 20.22
C THR A 260 32.98 -2.12 19.39
N ARG A 261 32.69 -0.92 18.85
CA ARG A 261 33.53 -0.27 17.83
C ARG A 261 35.00 -0.13 18.22
N GLU A 262 35.25 0.21 19.47
CA GLU A 262 36.59 0.49 20.00
C GLU A 262 37.40 -0.78 20.27
N THR A 263 36.72 -1.90 20.54
CA THR A 263 37.33 -3.21 20.86
C THR A 263 37.40 -4.15 19.66
N LEU A 264 36.97 -3.70 18.47
CA LEU A 264 37.08 -4.46 17.22
C LEU A 264 38.49 -4.43 16.65
N ASP A 265 38.95 -5.59 16.18
CA ASP A 265 40.16 -5.72 15.35
C ASP A 265 40.14 -4.73 14.19
N SER A 266 41.32 -4.19 13.86
CA SER A 266 41.54 -3.24 12.76
C SER A 266 40.96 -3.75 11.44
N ASP A 267 41.15 -5.03 11.13
CA ASP A 267 40.76 -5.64 9.86
C ASP A 267 39.23 -5.67 9.68
N ILE A 268 38.48 -5.91 10.76
CA ILE A 268 37.00 -5.93 10.72
C ILE A 268 36.47 -4.51 10.55
N ARG A 269 37.10 -3.56 11.24
CA ARG A 269 36.76 -2.14 11.15
C ARG A 269 37.03 -1.59 9.75
N GLU A 270 38.15 -1.98 9.16
CA GLU A 270 38.52 -1.65 7.79
C GLU A 270 37.54 -2.28 6.80
N LEU A 271 37.25 -3.59 6.91
CA LEU A 271 36.27 -4.26 6.05
C LEU A 271 34.88 -3.64 6.16
N ALA A 272 34.42 -3.29 7.37
CA ALA A 272 33.13 -2.61 7.56
C ALA A 272 33.11 -1.24 6.86
N GLY A 273 34.21 -0.47 6.94
CA GLY A 273 34.38 0.80 6.24
C GLY A 273 34.50 0.66 4.72
N GLU A 274 35.15 -0.39 4.22
CA GLU A 274 35.18 -0.74 2.79
C GLU A 274 33.79 -1.14 2.29
N CYS A 275 33.05 -1.93 3.06
CA CYS A 275 31.68 -2.30 2.73
C CYS A 275 30.78 -1.07 2.69
N ALA A 276 30.89 -0.16 3.66
CA ALA A 276 30.13 1.08 3.67
C ALA A 276 30.41 1.95 2.43
N ARG A 277 31.69 2.16 2.10
CA ARG A 277 32.10 2.85 0.86
C ARG A 277 31.59 2.13 -0.39
N GLY A 278 31.71 0.81 -0.44
CA GLY A 278 31.19 0.00 -1.54
C GLY A 278 29.69 0.10 -1.74
N PHE A 279 28.90 0.27 -0.66
CA PHE A 279 27.47 0.52 -0.76
C PHE A 279 27.15 1.94 -1.27
N ARG A 280 27.89 2.97 -0.81
CA ARG A 280 27.75 4.34 -1.34
C ARG A 280 28.14 4.44 -2.81
N GLU A 281 29.21 3.75 -3.22
CA GLU A 281 29.65 3.72 -4.62
C GLU A 281 28.73 2.87 -5.52
N ALA A 282 28.03 1.89 -4.94
CA ALA A 282 27.02 1.11 -5.66
C ALA A 282 25.69 1.87 -5.79
N GLU A 283 25.51 2.97 -5.07
CA GLU A 283 24.43 3.94 -5.24
C GLU A 283 24.72 4.78 -6.49
N ASP A 284 23.74 4.92 -7.39
CA ASP A 284 23.76 5.81 -8.57
C ASP A 284 24.83 5.58 -9.67
N VAL A 285 25.85 4.74 -9.49
CA VAL A 285 26.88 4.51 -10.52
C VAL A 285 26.41 3.52 -11.59
N GLU A 286 26.27 4.03 -12.81
CA GLU A 286 26.22 3.37 -14.13
C GLU A 286 26.29 1.83 -14.15
N GLY A 287 25.19 1.20 -13.73
CA GLY A 287 24.86 -0.18 -14.07
C GLY A 287 24.94 -1.20 -12.93
N VAL A 288 23.84 -1.94 -12.77
CA VAL A 288 23.69 -3.16 -11.96
C VAL A 288 24.91 -4.11 -12.06
N PRO A 289 25.52 -4.33 -13.26
CA PRO A 289 26.68 -5.22 -13.37
C PRO A 289 27.96 -4.71 -12.68
N ALA A 290 28.18 -3.40 -12.64
CA ALA A 290 29.35 -2.81 -11.99
C ALA A 290 29.21 -2.89 -10.46
N ALA A 291 28.06 -2.44 -9.93
CA ALA A 291 27.71 -2.57 -8.52
C ALA A 291 27.80 -4.03 -8.05
N ARG A 292 27.28 -4.97 -8.85
CA ARG A 292 27.35 -6.41 -8.55
C ARG A 292 28.80 -6.91 -8.46
N ARG A 293 29.67 -6.52 -9.40
CA ARG A 293 31.10 -6.90 -9.39
C ARG A 293 31.82 -6.35 -8.16
N ARG A 294 31.55 -5.09 -7.78
CA ARG A 294 32.13 -4.44 -6.60
C ARG A 294 31.74 -5.17 -5.31
N LEU A 295 30.43 -5.39 -5.10
CA LEU A 295 29.93 -6.10 -3.91
C LEU A 295 30.39 -7.56 -3.87
N GLN A 296 30.57 -8.19 -5.04
CA GLN A 296 31.11 -9.55 -5.12
C GLN A 296 32.60 -9.60 -4.74
N ALA A 297 33.41 -8.62 -5.13
CA ALA A 297 34.81 -8.50 -4.70
C ALA A 297 34.90 -8.32 -3.17
N LEU A 298 34.09 -7.44 -2.59
CA LEU A 298 34.00 -7.27 -1.13
C LEU A 298 33.56 -8.55 -0.42
N ARG A 299 32.65 -9.32 -1.03
CA ARG A 299 32.23 -10.62 -0.49
C ARG A 299 33.37 -11.64 -0.50
N HIS A 300 34.19 -11.67 -1.54
CA HIS A 300 35.40 -12.50 -1.58
C HIS A 300 36.39 -12.08 -0.50
N ARG A 301 36.64 -10.77 -0.34
CA ARG A 301 37.50 -10.26 0.73
C ARG A 301 37.00 -10.65 2.12
N ALA A 302 35.70 -10.55 2.36
CA ALA A 302 35.09 -10.99 3.61
C ALA A 302 35.25 -12.51 3.84
N LEU A 303 35.29 -13.32 2.77
CA LEU A 303 35.50 -14.77 2.84
C LEU A 303 36.94 -15.16 3.19
N GLU A 304 37.92 -14.34 2.84
CA GLU A 304 39.35 -14.56 3.13
C GLU A 304 39.72 -14.40 4.61
N LEU A 305 38.92 -13.64 5.37
CA LEU A 305 39.15 -13.48 6.81
C LEU A 305 38.90 -14.81 7.54
N ASP A 306 39.92 -15.28 8.27
CA ASP A 306 39.79 -16.46 9.13
C ASP A 306 38.89 -16.14 10.33
N GLU A 307 37.72 -16.76 10.33
CA GLU A 307 36.69 -16.62 11.36
C GLU A 307 36.93 -17.55 12.56
N THR A 308 37.71 -18.62 12.39
CA THR A 308 37.75 -19.74 13.34
C THR A 308 38.57 -19.44 14.59
N ARG A 309 39.51 -18.50 14.51
CA ARG A 309 40.38 -18.08 15.62
C ARG A 309 39.88 -16.82 16.35
N ARG A 310 38.75 -16.27 15.94
CA ARG A 310 38.24 -14.98 16.44
C ARG A 310 37.24 -15.16 17.57
N ALA A 311 37.11 -14.11 18.39
CA ALA A 311 36.09 -14.07 19.43
C ALA A 311 34.68 -14.25 18.83
N PRO A 312 33.73 -14.87 19.56
CA PRO A 312 32.39 -15.18 19.04
C PRO A 312 31.63 -13.98 18.44
N LEU A 313 31.76 -12.80 19.05
CA LEU A 313 31.13 -11.56 18.57
C LEU A 313 31.73 -11.07 17.25
N GLN A 314 33.07 -11.09 17.15
CA GLN A 314 33.79 -10.71 15.93
C GLN A 314 33.46 -11.67 14.77
N ARG A 315 33.41 -12.98 15.06
CA ARG A 315 32.96 -13.99 14.11
C ARG A 315 31.54 -13.71 13.60
N ARG A 316 30.62 -13.30 14.49
CA ARG A 316 29.25 -12.93 14.10
C ARG A 316 29.20 -11.70 13.18
N LEU A 317 30.07 -10.72 13.39
CA LEU A 317 30.16 -9.53 12.54
C LEU A 317 30.65 -9.86 11.13
N VAL A 318 31.69 -10.70 11.00
CA VAL A 318 32.18 -11.15 9.68
C VAL A 318 31.10 -11.93 8.93
N LEU A 319 30.42 -12.86 9.62
CA LEU A 319 29.28 -13.60 9.05
C LEU A 319 28.13 -12.66 8.64
N GLY A 320 27.86 -11.63 9.44
CA GLY A 320 26.86 -10.62 9.13
C GLY A 320 27.21 -9.81 7.88
N LEU A 321 28.47 -9.35 7.75
CA LEU A 321 28.95 -8.65 6.55
C LEU A 321 28.79 -9.53 5.30
N ARG A 322 29.15 -10.81 5.40
CA ARG A 322 28.96 -11.80 4.31
C ARG A 322 27.48 -11.96 3.94
N ASP A 323 26.59 -12.03 4.93
CA ASP A 323 25.14 -12.16 4.74
C ASP A 323 24.55 -10.92 4.05
N ILE A 324 24.93 -9.71 4.48
CA ILE A 324 24.47 -8.43 3.92
C ILE A 324 24.92 -8.29 2.47
N LEU A 325 26.20 -8.52 2.17
CA LEU A 325 26.73 -8.50 0.80
C LEU A 325 26.02 -9.54 -0.08
N GLY A 326 25.77 -10.74 0.48
CA GLY A 326 25.02 -11.78 -0.23
C GLY A 326 23.57 -11.40 -0.53
N HIS A 327 22.88 -10.73 0.39
CA HIS A 327 21.54 -10.22 0.15
C HIS A 327 21.53 -9.11 -0.91
N ALA A 328 22.48 -8.17 -0.83
CA ALA A 328 22.61 -7.08 -1.81
C ALA A 328 22.84 -7.57 -3.24
N ILE A 329 23.70 -8.60 -3.43
CA ILE A 329 23.92 -9.20 -4.76
C ILE A 329 22.62 -9.81 -5.31
N VAL A 330 21.83 -10.50 -4.47
CA VAL A 330 20.56 -11.08 -4.91
C VAL A 330 19.51 -9.99 -5.17
N MET A 331 19.53 -8.87 -4.45
CA MET A 331 18.67 -7.72 -4.73
C MET A 331 18.97 -7.14 -6.11
N LEU A 332 20.25 -6.98 -6.47
CA LEU A 332 20.68 -6.56 -7.81
C LEU A 332 20.24 -7.56 -8.90
N ASP A 333 20.40 -8.86 -8.64
CA ASP A 333 19.94 -9.92 -9.56
C ASP A 333 18.41 -9.89 -9.74
N ALA A 334 17.66 -9.63 -8.68
CA ALA A 334 16.20 -9.52 -8.72
C ALA A 334 15.76 -8.27 -9.50
N ARG A 335 16.43 -7.13 -9.33
CA ARG A 335 16.17 -5.93 -10.13
C ARG A 335 16.45 -6.15 -11.61
N GLU A 336 17.52 -6.85 -11.95
CA GLU A 336 17.79 -7.23 -13.35
C GLU A 336 16.69 -8.15 -13.91
N ALA A 337 16.20 -9.10 -13.11
CA ALA A 337 15.06 -9.96 -13.49
C ALA A 337 13.71 -9.21 -13.58
N ILE A 338 13.53 -8.06 -12.92
CA ILE A 338 12.34 -7.20 -13.11
C ILE A 338 12.39 -6.54 -14.50
N VAL A 339 13.56 -6.07 -14.92
CA VAL A 339 13.75 -5.46 -16.25
C VAL A 339 13.68 -6.53 -17.34
N THR A 340 14.49 -7.58 -17.18
CA THR A 340 14.71 -8.66 -18.16
C THR A 340 14.54 -10.03 -17.49
N PRO A 341 13.29 -10.56 -17.38
CA PRO A 341 13.00 -11.81 -16.66
C PRO A 341 13.73 -13.05 -17.19
N GLY A 342 14.06 -13.07 -18.48
CA GLY A 342 14.78 -14.18 -19.11
C GLY A 342 16.26 -14.28 -18.72
N SER A 343 16.84 -13.24 -18.11
CA SER A 343 18.26 -13.24 -17.73
C SER A 343 18.58 -14.13 -16.53
N LYS A 344 17.66 -14.25 -15.56
CA LYS A 344 17.87 -14.95 -14.29
C LYS A 344 16.60 -15.64 -13.79
N HIS A 345 16.68 -16.97 -13.61
CA HIS A 345 15.59 -17.76 -13.05
C HIS A 345 15.48 -17.59 -11.54
N VAL A 346 14.73 -16.57 -11.12
CA VAL A 346 14.49 -16.28 -9.71
C VAL A 346 13.34 -17.15 -9.17
N ARG A 347 13.60 -18.06 -8.22
CA ARG A 347 12.53 -18.84 -7.55
C ARG A 347 12.02 -18.06 -6.33
N GLY A 348 10.78 -17.58 -6.38
CA GLY A 348 10.13 -16.84 -5.28
C GLY A 348 8.68 -17.30 -5.08
N GLY A 349 8.30 -17.58 -3.83
CA GLY A 349 6.90 -17.81 -3.45
C GLY A 349 6.10 -16.51 -3.36
N ARG A 350 4.77 -16.59 -3.42
CA ARG A 350 3.87 -15.44 -3.30
C ARG A 350 3.88 -14.91 -1.86
N LEU A 351 4.06 -13.61 -1.66
CA LEU A 351 3.95 -13.00 -0.33
C LEU A 351 2.50 -13.08 0.18
N SER A 352 2.34 -13.44 1.46
CA SER A 352 1.05 -13.39 2.16
C SER A 352 0.93 -12.05 2.86
N TRP A 353 0.00 -11.20 2.42
CA TRP A 353 -0.26 -9.90 3.02
C TRP A 353 -1.20 -10.00 4.22
N HIS A 354 -1.04 -9.09 5.19
CA HIS A 354 -1.90 -9.07 6.36
C HIS A 354 -3.26 -8.44 6.03
N ARG A 355 -4.34 -9.16 6.35
CA ARG A 355 -5.72 -8.70 6.20
C ARG A 355 -6.27 -8.22 7.56
N ASP A 356 -6.45 -6.90 7.73
CA ASP A 356 -7.03 -6.34 8.96
C ASP A 356 -8.56 -6.30 8.87
N HIS A 357 -9.18 -7.41 9.27
CA HIS A 357 -10.64 -7.58 9.28
C HIS A 357 -11.38 -6.55 10.15
N LEU A 358 -10.75 -6.07 11.23
CA LEU A 358 -11.39 -5.11 12.12
C LEU A 358 -11.44 -3.73 11.46
N ALA A 359 -10.31 -3.28 10.90
CA ALA A 359 -10.29 -2.04 10.12
C ALA A 359 -11.27 -2.09 8.94
N ALA A 360 -11.33 -3.23 8.24
CA ALA A 360 -12.31 -3.45 7.18
C ALA A 360 -13.76 -3.40 7.70
N GLY A 361 -14.05 -3.97 8.87
CA GLY A 361 -15.37 -3.94 9.51
C GLY A 361 -15.81 -2.53 9.91
N VAL A 362 -14.90 -1.74 10.51
CA VAL A 362 -15.16 -0.33 10.85
C VAL A 362 -15.44 0.50 9.59
N ASN A 363 -14.63 0.29 8.54
CA ASN A 363 -14.83 0.95 7.25
C ASN A 363 -16.18 0.60 6.62
N ALA A 364 -16.57 -0.67 6.66
CA ALA A 364 -17.86 -1.14 6.17
C ALA A 364 -19.02 -0.53 6.97
N LEU A 365 -18.96 -0.57 8.30
CA LEU A 365 -19.97 0.01 9.17
C LEU A 365 -20.14 1.51 8.92
N ARG A 366 -19.05 2.26 8.78
CA ARG A 366 -19.10 3.69 8.45
C ARG A 366 -19.77 3.94 7.11
N ALA A 367 -19.42 3.19 6.05
CA ALA A 367 -20.07 3.33 4.75
C ALA A 367 -21.56 3.01 4.81
N GLY A 368 -21.95 1.98 5.58
CA GLY A 368 -23.34 1.63 5.84
C GLY A 368 -24.11 2.73 6.57
N ILE A 369 -23.52 3.32 7.61
CA ILE A 369 -24.12 4.45 8.36
C ILE A 369 -24.30 5.67 7.44
N VAL A 370 -23.28 6.03 6.65
CA VAL A 370 -23.37 7.15 5.71
C VAL A 370 -24.50 6.94 4.71
N PHE A 371 -24.56 5.76 4.09
CA PHE A 371 -25.63 5.45 3.14
C PHE A 371 -27.00 5.45 3.83
N GLY A 372 -27.13 4.80 5.00
CA GLY A 372 -28.37 4.72 5.75
C GLY A 372 -28.91 6.10 6.14
N CYS A 373 -28.06 6.98 6.69
CA CYS A 373 -28.46 8.34 7.04
C CYS A 373 -28.90 9.15 5.82
N LEU A 374 -28.16 9.08 4.72
CA LEU A 374 -28.52 9.79 3.49
C LEU A 374 -29.79 9.22 2.85
N ALA A 375 -29.99 7.90 2.90
CA ALA A 375 -31.19 7.23 2.42
C ALA A 375 -32.42 7.61 3.24
N THR A 376 -32.32 7.63 4.58
CA THR A 376 -33.39 8.09 5.47
C THR A 376 -33.72 9.57 5.19
N PHE A 377 -32.70 10.42 5.07
CA PHE A 377 -32.89 11.83 4.72
C PHE A 377 -33.63 11.99 3.38
N TRP A 378 -33.23 11.23 2.36
CA TRP A 378 -33.87 11.26 1.04
C TRP A 378 -35.33 10.81 1.08
N ILE A 379 -35.65 9.73 1.80
CA ILE A 379 -37.03 9.24 1.96
C ILE A 379 -37.90 10.28 2.66
N LEU A 380 -37.42 10.91 3.72
CA LEU A 380 -38.21 11.88 4.49
C LEU A 380 -38.45 13.16 3.69
N THR A 381 -37.42 13.66 3.00
CA THR A 381 -37.49 14.93 2.27
C THR A 381 -38.16 14.82 0.90
N HIS A 382 -38.30 13.61 0.35
CA HIS A 382 -38.75 13.37 -1.03
C HIS A 382 -37.95 14.18 -2.06
N TRP A 383 -36.68 14.45 -1.74
CA TRP A 383 -35.87 15.38 -2.50
C TRP A 383 -35.44 14.79 -3.85
N SER A 384 -35.76 15.50 -4.94
CA SER A 384 -35.53 15.05 -6.32
C SER A 384 -34.08 14.63 -6.59
N ASN A 385 -33.10 15.41 -6.13
CA ASN A 385 -31.67 15.15 -6.36
C ASN A 385 -30.96 14.46 -5.18
N GLY A 386 -31.68 13.99 -4.16
CA GLY A 386 -31.06 13.32 -3.02
C GLY A 386 -30.30 12.04 -3.38
N GLN A 387 -30.65 11.40 -4.50
CA GLN A 387 -29.94 10.25 -5.07
C GLN A 387 -28.47 10.56 -5.38
N VAL A 388 -28.16 11.77 -5.86
CA VAL A 388 -26.79 12.23 -6.15
C VAL A 388 -25.99 12.37 -4.86
N ALA A 389 -26.59 12.94 -3.82
CA ALA A 389 -25.96 13.08 -2.50
C ALA A 389 -25.63 11.70 -1.89
N MET A 390 -26.59 10.77 -1.96
CA MET A 390 -26.38 9.38 -1.53
C MET A 390 -25.21 8.74 -2.28
N LEU A 391 -25.21 8.84 -3.62
CA LEU A 391 -24.21 8.22 -4.49
C LEU A 391 -22.79 8.65 -4.16
N LEU A 392 -22.59 9.96 -4.06
CA LEU A 392 -21.28 10.54 -3.76
C LEU A 392 -20.87 10.24 -2.31
N GLY A 393 -21.82 10.30 -1.39
CA GLY A 393 -21.62 9.92 0.01
C GLY A 393 -21.06 8.50 0.14
N THR A 394 -21.71 7.54 -0.50
CA THR A 394 -21.30 6.13 -0.46
C THR A 394 -20.01 5.88 -1.23
N LEU A 395 -19.89 6.40 -2.46
CA LEU A 395 -18.71 6.22 -3.31
C LEU A 395 -17.44 6.73 -2.61
N PHE A 396 -17.44 7.98 -2.14
CA PHE A 396 -16.25 8.58 -1.53
C PHE A 396 -15.97 8.05 -0.13
N SER A 397 -17.00 7.68 0.65
CA SER A 397 -16.79 6.99 1.93
C SER A 397 -16.03 5.68 1.74
N ALA A 398 -16.44 4.84 0.77
CA ALA A 398 -15.74 3.59 0.47
C ALA A 398 -14.35 3.82 -0.13
N PHE A 399 -14.21 4.76 -1.08
CA PHE A 399 -12.96 5.01 -1.79
C PHE A 399 -11.85 5.62 -0.90
N PHE A 400 -12.22 6.46 0.07
CA PHE A 400 -11.24 7.08 0.99
C PHE A 400 -11.02 6.27 2.26
N ALA A 401 -11.86 5.30 2.60
CA ALA A 401 -11.76 4.50 3.82
C ALA A 401 -10.43 3.75 3.99
N SER A 402 -9.77 3.38 2.88
CA SER A 402 -8.50 2.65 2.90
C SER A 402 -7.27 3.57 2.83
N ARG A 403 -7.45 4.90 2.83
CA ARG A 403 -6.34 5.86 2.79
C ARG A 403 -5.79 6.15 4.18
N ASP A 404 -4.50 6.48 4.25
CA ASP A 404 -3.79 6.70 5.52
C ASP A 404 -4.35 7.90 6.32
N ASN A 405 -4.70 9.00 5.64
CA ASN A 405 -5.43 10.14 6.22
C ASN A 405 -6.69 10.45 5.41
N PRO A 406 -7.82 9.79 5.71
CA PRO A 406 -9.04 9.94 4.93
C PRO A 406 -9.64 11.34 5.05
N VAL A 407 -9.52 11.99 6.21
CA VAL A 407 -10.04 13.36 6.43
C VAL A 407 -9.29 14.36 5.55
N ALA A 408 -7.96 14.30 5.52
CA ALA A 408 -7.16 15.22 4.71
C ALA A 408 -7.50 15.10 3.22
N ILE A 409 -7.54 13.87 2.69
CA ILE A 409 -7.88 13.63 1.27
C ILE A 409 -9.31 14.08 0.96
N THR A 410 -10.28 13.78 1.84
CA THR A 410 -11.67 14.22 1.65
C THR A 410 -11.77 15.75 1.66
N MET A 411 -11.02 16.44 2.53
CA MET A 411 -10.97 17.91 2.54
C MET A 411 -10.30 18.50 1.30
N MET A 412 -9.28 17.83 0.74
CA MET A 412 -8.72 18.22 -0.56
C MET A 412 -9.77 18.12 -1.67
N PHE A 413 -10.51 17.01 -1.68
CA PHE A 413 -11.63 16.82 -2.61
C PHE A 413 -12.72 17.87 -2.42
N TYR A 414 -13.04 18.24 -1.17
CA TYR A 414 -14.04 19.25 -0.85
C TYR A 414 -13.66 20.63 -1.38
N LYS A 415 -12.40 21.04 -1.22
CA LYS A 415 -11.91 22.30 -1.77
C LYS A 415 -11.89 22.29 -3.31
N GLY A 416 -11.52 21.16 -3.92
CA GLY A 416 -11.56 21.00 -5.39
C GLY A 416 -12.99 21.04 -5.95
N MET A 417 -13.95 20.44 -5.24
CA MET A 417 -15.39 20.51 -5.53
C MET A 417 -15.91 21.95 -5.49
N LEU A 418 -15.57 22.71 -4.45
CA LEU A 418 -15.99 24.12 -4.34
C LEU A 418 -15.44 24.97 -5.49
N ALA A 419 -14.20 24.72 -5.93
CA ALA A 419 -13.64 25.37 -7.12
C ALA A 419 -14.32 24.93 -8.42
N ALA A 420 -14.86 23.70 -8.48
CA ALA A 420 -15.56 23.19 -9.64
C ALA A 420 -16.92 23.84 -9.86
N ILE A 421 -17.61 24.32 -8.82
CA ILE A 421 -18.93 24.95 -8.93
C ILE A 421 -18.92 26.17 -9.87
N PRO A 422 -18.09 27.22 -9.64
CA PRO A 422 -18.07 28.38 -10.55
C PRO A 422 -17.55 28.00 -11.94
N SER A 423 -16.61 27.05 -12.03
CA SER A 423 -16.11 26.53 -13.31
C SER A 423 -17.23 25.84 -14.11
N ALA A 424 -17.98 24.93 -13.48
CA ALA A 424 -19.07 24.21 -14.12
C ALA A 424 -20.23 25.14 -14.50
N PHE A 425 -20.49 26.19 -13.70
CA PHE A 425 -21.45 27.21 -14.09
C PHE A 425 -21.00 27.97 -15.35
N LEU A 426 -19.75 28.43 -15.40
CA LEU A 426 -19.23 29.15 -16.56
C LEU A 426 -19.12 28.26 -17.80
N PHE A 427 -18.40 27.14 -17.70
CA PHE A 427 -18.09 26.28 -18.83
C PHE A 427 -19.22 25.31 -19.18
N GLY A 428 -19.93 24.79 -18.18
CA GLY A 428 -20.99 23.79 -18.36
C GLY A 428 -22.37 24.39 -18.61
N HIS A 429 -22.66 25.60 -18.14
CA HIS A 429 -23.95 26.28 -18.37
C HIS A 429 -23.84 27.47 -19.33
N VAL A 430 -23.04 28.49 -18.99
CA VAL A 430 -23.02 29.75 -19.76
C VAL A 430 -22.40 29.59 -21.15
N LEU A 431 -21.24 28.94 -21.25
CA LEU A 431 -20.55 28.77 -22.53
C LEU A 431 -21.14 27.63 -23.35
N LEU A 432 -21.50 26.51 -22.70
CA LEU A 432 -21.98 25.32 -23.40
C LEU A 432 -23.41 25.48 -23.94
N SER A 433 -24.24 26.36 -23.36
CA SER A 433 -25.57 26.70 -23.91
C SER A 433 -25.50 27.38 -25.28
N GLN A 434 -24.36 27.96 -25.62
CA GLN A 434 -24.09 28.58 -26.93
C GLN A 434 -23.42 27.59 -27.89
N ALA A 435 -23.12 26.37 -27.44
CA ALA A 435 -22.33 25.41 -28.18
C ALA A 435 -23.16 24.54 -29.13
N ASN A 436 -22.69 24.45 -30.37
CA ASN A 436 -23.30 23.62 -31.40
C ASN A 436 -22.37 22.45 -31.77
N GLY A 437 -22.90 21.24 -31.62
CA GLY A 437 -22.20 20.02 -31.98
C GLY A 437 -21.08 19.63 -31.03
N TYR A 438 -20.57 18.42 -31.26
CA TYR A 438 -19.57 17.80 -30.41
C TYR A 438 -18.21 18.55 -30.37
N PRO A 439 -17.64 19.06 -31.48
CA PRO A 439 -16.33 19.73 -31.44
C PRO A 439 -16.32 20.96 -30.52
N MET A 440 -17.39 21.74 -30.52
CA MET A 440 -17.52 22.93 -29.67
C MET A 440 -17.70 22.55 -28.20
N LEU A 441 -18.48 21.49 -27.93
CA LEU A 441 -18.56 20.89 -26.59
C LEU A 441 -17.18 20.45 -26.10
N ALA A 442 -16.41 19.73 -26.93
CA ALA A 442 -15.09 19.24 -26.57
C ALA A 442 -14.10 20.37 -26.31
N MET A 443 -14.15 21.45 -27.09
CA MET A 443 -13.26 22.60 -26.90
C MET A 443 -13.58 23.38 -25.62
N LEU A 444 -14.84 23.73 -25.40
CA LEU A 444 -15.27 24.51 -24.24
C LEU A 444 -15.16 23.70 -22.96
N PHE A 445 -15.78 22.51 -22.94
CA PHE A 445 -15.79 21.67 -21.76
C PHE A 445 -14.45 20.97 -21.50
N GLY A 446 -13.64 20.77 -22.53
CA GLY A 446 -12.30 20.18 -22.39
C GLY A 446 -11.30 21.08 -21.70
N THR A 447 -11.50 22.41 -21.75
CA THR A 447 -10.62 23.38 -21.11
C THR A 447 -10.50 23.18 -19.59
N PRO A 448 -11.59 23.20 -18.79
CA PRO A 448 -11.48 22.95 -17.35
C PRO A 448 -11.01 21.52 -17.03
N LEU A 449 -11.40 20.51 -17.82
CA LEU A 449 -10.99 19.12 -17.58
C LEU A 449 -9.49 18.93 -17.82
N PHE A 450 -8.95 19.51 -18.89
CA PHE A 450 -7.52 19.47 -19.19
C PHE A 450 -6.70 20.17 -18.11
N LEU A 451 -7.13 21.36 -17.64
CA LEU A 451 -6.46 22.08 -16.55
C LEU A 451 -6.49 21.27 -15.26
N GLY A 452 -7.64 20.67 -14.92
CA GLY A 452 -7.77 19.78 -13.78
C GLY A 452 -6.84 18.55 -13.86
N LEU A 453 -6.71 17.94 -15.04
CA LEU A 453 -5.81 16.81 -15.24
C LEU A 453 -4.33 17.21 -15.24
N LEU A 454 -3.98 18.38 -15.78
CA LEU A 454 -2.63 18.91 -15.75
C LEU A 454 -2.17 19.15 -14.30
N GLY A 455 -3.00 19.81 -13.50
CA GLY A 455 -2.75 20.00 -12.07
C GLY A 455 -2.75 18.68 -11.28
N ALA A 456 -3.44 17.64 -11.77
CA ALA A 456 -3.43 16.32 -11.16
C ALA A 456 -2.13 15.54 -11.41
N GLY A 457 -1.31 15.96 -12.37
CA GLY A 457 0.01 15.38 -12.64
C GLY A 457 1.02 15.57 -11.50
N ASN A 458 0.79 16.53 -10.59
CA ASN A 458 1.61 16.72 -9.39
C ASN A 458 0.98 16.01 -8.18
N PRO A 459 1.68 15.07 -7.50
CA PRO A 459 1.15 14.33 -6.35
C PRO A 459 0.60 15.20 -5.21
N ARG A 460 1.16 16.40 -5.01
CA ARG A 460 0.74 17.31 -3.93
C ARG A 460 -0.63 17.94 -4.19
N THR A 461 -0.96 18.20 -5.46
CA THR A 461 -2.19 18.86 -5.89
C THR A 461 -3.23 17.89 -6.47
N MET A 462 -2.84 16.63 -6.67
CA MET A 462 -3.64 15.55 -7.26
C MET A 462 -5.07 15.47 -6.72
N GLY A 463 -5.25 15.47 -5.40
CA GLY A 463 -6.58 15.36 -4.78
C GLY A 463 -7.52 16.53 -5.12
N TYR A 464 -6.99 17.77 -5.18
CA TYR A 464 -7.76 18.95 -5.52
C TYR A 464 -8.20 18.94 -6.98
N CYS A 465 -7.26 18.68 -7.89
CA CYS A 465 -7.48 18.85 -9.32
C CYS A 465 -8.28 17.67 -9.91
N LEU A 466 -8.13 16.47 -9.34
CA LEU A 466 -8.98 15.33 -9.68
C LEU A 466 -10.43 15.58 -9.26
N ALA A 467 -10.66 16.09 -8.05
CA ALA A 467 -11.99 16.47 -7.60
C ALA A 467 -12.58 17.57 -8.50
N PHE A 468 -11.78 18.59 -8.82
CA PHE A 468 -12.19 19.64 -9.76
C PHE A 468 -12.68 19.05 -11.09
N THR A 469 -11.95 18.11 -11.68
CA THR A 469 -12.31 17.44 -12.94
C THR A 469 -13.61 16.63 -12.80
N ILE A 470 -13.72 15.79 -11.76
CA ILE A 470 -14.88 14.91 -11.54
C ILE A 470 -16.15 15.74 -11.28
N PHE A 471 -16.07 16.78 -10.47
CA PHE A 471 -17.23 17.61 -10.14
C PHE A 471 -17.64 18.53 -11.28
N ASN A 472 -16.72 18.97 -12.15
CA ASN A 472 -17.09 19.62 -13.41
C ASN A 472 -17.95 18.68 -14.27
N ILE A 473 -17.61 17.40 -14.37
CA ILE A 473 -18.40 16.39 -15.10
C ILE A 473 -19.75 16.17 -14.45
N LEU A 474 -19.80 15.98 -13.13
CA LEU A 474 -21.03 15.68 -12.39
C LEU A 474 -22.03 16.84 -12.36
N LEU A 475 -21.56 18.09 -12.33
CA LEU A 475 -22.43 19.27 -12.32
C LEU A 475 -22.96 19.60 -13.71
N THR A 476 -22.17 19.33 -14.76
CA THR A 476 -22.53 19.60 -16.15
C THR A 476 -23.40 18.49 -16.75
N MET A 477 -23.17 17.22 -16.37
CA MET A 477 -23.88 16.04 -16.90
C MET A 477 -24.01 16.05 -18.43
N PRO A 478 -22.90 16.04 -19.20
CA PRO A 478 -22.97 16.07 -20.66
C PRO A 478 -23.77 14.88 -21.20
N GLY A 479 -24.66 15.14 -22.16
CA GLY A 479 -25.59 14.18 -22.76
C GLY A 479 -26.37 14.75 -23.95
N ASN A 480 -27.05 13.89 -24.71
CA ASN A 480 -27.84 14.31 -25.88
C ASN A 480 -29.03 15.21 -25.51
N GLY A 481 -29.56 15.07 -24.29
CA GLY A 481 -30.65 15.89 -23.75
C GLY A 481 -30.22 16.85 -22.63
N MET A 482 -29.13 17.60 -22.83
CA MET A 482 -28.59 18.53 -21.82
C MET A 482 -29.58 19.64 -21.45
N ASP A 483 -29.77 19.86 -20.13
CA ASP A 483 -30.58 20.94 -19.58
C ASP A 483 -29.71 22.08 -19.03
N PHE A 484 -29.91 23.29 -19.53
CA PHE A 484 -29.19 24.48 -19.06
C PHE A 484 -29.96 25.26 -17.98
N SER A 485 -30.85 24.58 -17.26
CA SER A 485 -31.63 25.19 -16.17
C SER A 485 -30.74 25.47 -14.95
N PHE A 486 -30.87 26.67 -14.39
CA PHE A 486 -30.17 27.04 -13.17
C PHE A 486 -30.67 26.24 -11.96
N ASP A 487 -31.97 25.97 -11.89
CA ASP A 487 -32.58 25.21 -10.80
C ASP A 487 -32.00 23.80 -10.67
N SER A 488 -31.91 23.05 -11.78
CA SER A 488 -31.28 21.73 -11.77
C SER A 488 -29.81 21.81 -11.37
N PHE A 489 -29.07 22.81 -11.88
CA PHE A 489 -27.66 23.01 -11.53
C PHE A 489 -27.45 23.31 -10.04
N ALA A 490 -28.18 24.29 -9.49
CA ALA A 490 -28.08 24.68 -8.09
C ALA A 490 -28.45 23.51 -7.18
N ASN A 491 -29.50 22.77 -7.54
CA ASN A 491 -29.94 21.60 -6.79
C ASN A 491 -28.90 20.46 -6.82
N ARG A 492 -28.26 20.21 -7.98
CA ARG A 492 -27.12 19.28 -8.11
C ARG A 492 -25.92 19.72 -7.26
N ALA A 493 -25.59 21.01 -7.25
CA ALA A 493 -24.51 21.57 -6.45
C ALA A 493 -24.75 21.38 -4.95
N ILE A 494 -25.97 21.63 -4.46
CA ILE A 494 -26.35 21.39 -3.07
C ILE A 494 -26.24 19.90 -2.72
N ALA A 495 -26.71 19.00 -3.59
CA ALA A 495 -26.59 17.55 -3.40
C ALA A 495 -25.14 17.08 -3.25
N VAL A 496 -24.26 17.59 -4.10
CA VAL A 496 -22.82 17.32 -4.06
C VAL A 496 -22.19 17.81 -2.75
N ILE A 497 -22.53 19.04 -2.31
CA ILE A 497 -22.04 19.61 -1.04
C ILE A 497 -22.50 18.78 0.16
N ILE A 498 -23.78 18.42 0.22
CA ILE A 498 -24.34 17.61 1.32
C ILE A 498 -23.68 16.23 1.35
N GLY A 499 -23.59 15.55 0.20
CA GLY A 499 -22.99 14.23 0.10
C GLY A 499 -21.54 14.21 0.61
N LEU A 500 -20.71 15.15 0.17
CA LEU A 500 -19.30 15.20 0.59
C LEU A 500 -19.13 15.68 2.04
N SER A 501 -20.00 16.57 2.52
CA SER A 501 -20.03 16.99 3.93
C SER A 501 -20.34 15.82 4.86
N ALA A 502 -21.30 14.95 4.47
CA ALA A 502 -21.62 13.73 5.21
C ALA A 502 -20.41 12.78 5.28
N VAL A 503 -19.62 12.66 4.20
CA VAL A 503 -18.39 11.86 4.19
C VAL A 503 -17.35 12.43 5.15
N VAL A 504 -17.07 13.74 5.09
CA VAL A 504 -16.14 14.40 6.01
C VAL A 504 -16.57 14.18 7.46
N MET A 505 -17.85 14.37 7.75
CA MET A 505 -18.39 14.19 9.09
C MET A 505 -18.27 12.74 9.54
N SER A 506 -18.54 11.77 8.67
CA SER A 506 -18.40 10.35 8.99
C SER A 506 -16.98 9.95 9.39
N PHE A 507 -15.96 10.51 8.72
CA PHE A 507 -14.56 10.25 9.08
C PHE A 507 -14.14 10.94 10.38
N ARG A 508 -14.81 12.02 10.78
CA ARG A 508 -14.56 12.71 12.06
C ARG A 508 -15.28 12.05 13.24
N LEU A 509 -16.53 11.61 13.04
CA LEU A 509 -17.36 10.97 14.08
C LEU A 509 -16.99 9.49 14.30
N LEU A 510 -16.64 8.78 13.23
CA LEU A 510 -16.17 7.40 13.26
C LEU A 510 -14.72 7.36 12.76
N PRO A 511 -13.77 7.91 13.54
CA PRO A 511 -12.37 7.82 13.20
C PRO A 511 -11.94 6.34 13.16
N GLY A 512 -10.87 6.08 12.42
CA GLY A 512 -10.27 4.74 12.43
C GLY A 512 -9.77 4.34 13.83
N LEU A 513 -9.15 3.17 13.91
CA LEU A 513 -8.59 2.66 15.16
C LEU A 513 -7.59 3.66 15.76
N GLY A 514 -7.80 4.05 17.01
CA GLY A 514 -6.90 4.95 17.74
C GLY A 514 -5.45 4.44 17.78
N ALA A 515 -4.50 5.36 17.85
CA ALA A 515 -3.07 5.07 17.73
C ALA A 515 -2.57 4.03 18.76
N THR A 516 -3.05 4.11 20.00
CA THR A 516 -2.68 3.19 21.10
C THR A 516 -3.21 1.76 20.87
N LEU A 517 -4.47 1.63 20.43
CA LEU A 517 -5.07 0.34 20.07
C LEU A 517 -4.36 -0.27 18.86
N ARG A 518 -4.04 0.55 17.85
CA ARG A 518 -3.33 0.10 16.66
C ARG A 518 -1.92 -0.38 16.99
N ARG A 519 -1.18 0.35 17.84
CA ARG A 519 0.11 -0.07 18.40
C ARG A 519 0.00 -1.44 19.07
N ARG A 520 -0.86 -1.58 20.09
CA ARG A 520 -1.01 -2.83 20.85
C ARG A 520 -1.36 -4.00 19.93
N ARG A 521 -2.24 -3.78 18.95
CA ARG A 521 -2.61 -4.81 17.96
C ARG A 521 -1.47 -5.18 17.02
N LEU A 522 -0.70 -4.21 16.53
CA LEU A 522 0.44 -4.47 15.65
C LEU A 522 1.54 -5.25 16.38
N VAL A 523 1.87 -4.84 17.60
CA VAL A 523 2.82 -5.57 18.47
C VAL A 523 2.31 -6.99 18.74
N GLY A 524 1.06 -7.13 19.19
CA GLY A 524 0.47 -8.44 19.44
C GLY A 524 0.34 -9.30 18.17
N ALA A 525 0.23 -8.70 16.98
CA ALA A 525 0.25 -9.43 15.72
C ALA A 525 1.66 -9.92 15.37
N ILE A 526 2.70 -9.10 15.56
CA ILE A 526 4.10 -9.52 15.40
C ILE A 526 4.43 -10.66 16.39
N ALA A 527 4.07 -10.51 17.67
CA ALA A 527 4.23 -11.56 18.67
C ALA A 527 3.52 -12.86 18.29
N ARG A 528 2.27 -12.79 17.78
CA ARG A 528 1.55 -13.98 17.28
C ARG A 528 2.24 -14.63 16.09
N ASP A 529 2.78 -13.85 15.16
CA ASP A 529 3.51 -14.41 14.03
C ASP A 529 4.83 -15.04 14.47
N LEU A 530 5.54 -14.43 15.43
CA LEU A 530 6.71 -15.05 16.07
C LEU A 530 6.33 -16.39 16.71
N ARG A 531 5.21 -16.50 17.45
CA ARG A 531 4.74 -17.80 17.99
C ARG A 531 4.44 -18.82 16.89
N ARG A 532 3.88 -18.36 15.76
CA ARG A 532 3.51 -19.22 14.62
C ARG A 532 4.69 -19.61 13.73
N LEU A 533 5.86 -18.99 13.89
CA LEU A 533 7.05 -19.33 13.11
C LEU A 533 7.48 -20.78 13.28
N ASP A 534 7.03 -21.49 14.32
CA ASP A 534 7.30 -22.91 14.50
C ASP A 534 6.43 -23.84 13.63
N GLN A 535 5.36 -23.32 13.03
CA GLN A 535 4.37 -24.12 12.29
C GLN A 535 4.69 -24.19 10.79
N GLY A 536 4.40 -25.34 10.18
CA GLY A 536 4.53 -25.56 8.74
C GLY A 536 5.97 -25.71 8.25
N SER A 537 6.15 -25.81 6.93
CA SER A 537 7.49 -25.87 6.33
C SER A 537 8.26 -24.56 6.57
N LEU A 538 9.59 -24.63 6.60
CA LEU A 538 10.45 -23.45 6.78
C LEU A 538 10.18 -22.37 5.71
N GLY A 539 9.98 -22.81 4.45
CA GLY A 539 9.69 -21.91 3.33
C GLY A 539 8.36 -21.17 3.46
N GLU A 540 7.30 -21.85 3.91
CA GLU A 540 5.98 -21.24 4.15
C GLU A 540 6.01 -20.28 5.33
N ALA A 541 6.63 -20.69 6.44
CA ALA A 541 6.73 -19.87 7.64
C ALA A 541 7.45 -18.55 7.35
N GLU A 542 8.53 -18.62 6.57
CA GLU A 542 9.25 -17.44 6.15
C GLU A 542 8.42 -16.57 5.19
N THR A 543 7.82 -17.16 4.16
CA THR A 543 7.03 -16.39 3.17
C THR A 543 5.89 -15.64 3.85
N ARG A 544 5.24 -16.28 4.82
CA ARG A 544 4.18 -15.68 5.64
C ARG A 544 4.72 -14.57 6.54
N PHE A 545 5.83 -14.81 7.25
CA PHE A 545 6.42 -13.82 8.16
C PHE A 545 6.92 -12.59 7.41
N SER A 546 7.68 -12.77 6.33
CA SER A 546 8.20 -11.67 5.51
C SER A 546 7.09 -10.80 4.93
N GLY A 547 5.97 -11.40 4.49
CA GLY A 547 4.82 -10.64 3.98
C GLY A 547 4.13 -9.81 5.05
N HIS A 548 3.91 -10.39 6.23
CA HIS A 548 3.26 -9.68 7.32
C HIS A 548 4.14 -8.60 7.97
N ILE A 549 5.45 -8.85 8.12
CA ILE A 549 6.34 -7.93 8.84
C ILE A 549 6.61 -6.65 8.04
N ALA A 550 6.73 -6.72 6.71
CA ALA A 550 6.89 -5.55 5.85
C ALA A 550 5.72 -4.56 6.00
N ASP A 551 4.51 -5.10 5.93
CA ASP A 551 3.27 -4.33 6.08
C ASP A 551 3.17 -3.65 7.44
N ARG A 552 3.53 -4.39 8.50
CA ARG A 552 3.45 -3.88 9.86
C ARG A 552 4.54 -2.87 10.15
N LEU A 553 5.75 -3.07 9.64
CA LEU A 553 6.84 -2.10 9.72
C LEU A 553 6.44 -0.76 9.11
N LEU A 554 5.82 -0.78 7.93
CA LEU A 554 5.31 0.44 7.30
C LEU A 554 4.13 1.06 8.00
N ALA A 555 3.23 0.23 8.55
CA ALA A 555 2.15 0.73 9.38
C ALA A 555 2.71 1.42 10.62
N LEU A 556 3.72 0.84 11.28
CA LEU A 556 4.39 1.41 12.44
C LEU A 556 5.16 2.69 12.06
N ALA A 557 5.98 2.67 11.01
CA ALA A 557 6.77 3.82 10.54
C ALA A 557 5.89 5.04 10.24
N ARG A 558 4.83 4.86 9.44
CA ARG A 558 3.92 5.96 9.09
C ARG A 558 3.15 6.53 10.27
N HIS A 559 2.95 5.74 11.32
CA HIS A 559 2.28 6.22 12.54
C HIS A 559 3.29 6.86 13.49
N ASP A 560 4.55 6.43 13.51
CA ASP A 560 5.62 7.08 14.28
C ASP A 560 5.78 8.56 13.89
N ASP A 561 5.67 8.88 12.59
CA ASP A 561 5.74 10.27 12.11
C ASP A 561 4.55 11.13 12.57
N MET A 562 3.41 10.50 12.90
CA MET A 562 2.22 11.17 13.44
C MET A 562 2.24 11.32 14.96
N LEU A 563 3.19 10.67 15.64
CA LEU A 563 3.32 10.69 17.09
C LEU A 563 4.33 11.77 17.53
N PRO A 564 4.16 12.36 18.74
CA PRO A 564 5.15 13.27 19.29
C PRO A 564 6.47 12.54 19.57
N GLU A 565 7.58 13.27 19.64
CA GLU A 565 8.96 12.72 19.62
C GLU A 565 9.24 11.71 20.74
N ASP A 566 8.53 11.83 21.86
CA ASP A 566 8.59 10.95 23.03
C ASP A 566 8.04 9.54 22.75
N GLN A 567 7.23 9.36 21.71
CA GLN A 567 6.56 8.10 21.34
C GLN A 567 7.11 7.45 20.06
N ARG A 568 8.17 8.02 19.46
CA ARG A 568 8.86 7.52 18.26
C ARG A 568 9.78 6.33 18.56
N HIS A 569 9.21 5.20 18.95
CA HIS A 569 9.93 3.94 19.19
C HIS A 569 9.25 2.74 18.55
N LEU A 570 8.08 2.94 17.93
CA LEU A 570 7.30 1.86 17.34
C LEU A 570 8.00 1.27 16.13
N PHE A 571 8.71 2.12 15.40
CA PHE A 571 9.51 1.69 14.28
C PHE A 571 10.69 0.81 14.71
N ALA A 572 11.45 1.22 15.73
CA ALA A 572 12.55 0.43 16.31
C ALA A 572 12.06 -0.92 16.84
N LEU A 573 10.89 -0.95 17.47
CA LEU A 573 10.27 -2.18 17.96
C LEU A 573 9.90 -3.13 16.81
N GLY A 574 9.35 -2.60 15.71
CA GLY A 574 9.08 -3.39 14.52
C GLY A 574 10.35 -4.01 13.91
N LEU A 575 11.46 -3.27 13.92
CA LEU A 575 12.75 -3.70 13.38
C LEU A 575 13.39 -4.79 14.26
N SER A 576 13.23 -4.69 15.60
CA SER A 576 13.54 -5.79 16.52
C SER A 576 12.68 -7.00 16.24
N GLY A 577 11.38 -6.83 16.01
CA GLY A 577 10.47 -7.91 15.62
C GLY A 577 10.94 -8.63 14.36
N LEU A 578 11.47 -7.88 13.39
CA LEU A 578 12.06 -8.41 12.16
C LEU A 578 13.36 -9.21 12.43
N ASP A 579 14.30 -8.69 13.25
CA ASP A 579 15.53 -9.42 13.62
C ASP A 579 15.24 -10.68 14.44
N LEU A 580 14.29 -10.60 15.38
CA LEU A 580 13.82 -11.74 16.16
C LEU A 580 13.28 -12.84 15.24
N GLY A 581 12.41 -12.49 14.29
CA GLY A 581 11.87 -13.46 13.35
C GLY A 581 12.92 -14.05 12.40
N ALA A 582 13.88 -13.24 11.94
CA ALA A 582 15.00 -13.73 11.14
C ALA A 582 15.89 -14.71 11.92
N SER A 583 16.14 -14.42 13.20
CA SER A 583 16.91 -15.27 14.10
C SER A 583 16.16 -16.56 14.44
N SER A 584 14.84 -16.50 14.67
CA SER A 584 13.98 -17.68 14.82
C SER A 584 14.00 -18.59 13.58
N LEU A 585 13.96 -18.01 12.37
CA LEU A 585 14.07 -18.78 11.13
C LEU A 585 15.46 -19.43 10.97
N ARG A 586 16.53 -18.74 11.37
CA ARG A 586 17.89 -19.29 11.39
C ARG A 586 18.01 -20.44 12.40
N LEU A 587 17.41 -20.29 13.58
CA LEU A 587 17.34 -21.33 14.60
C LEU A 587 16.61 -22.57 14.08
N ARG A 588 15.49 -22.39 13.38
CA ARG A 588 14.79 -23.48 12.69
C ARG A 588 15.67 -24.16 11.66
N GLN A 589 16.38 -23.40 10.83
CA GLN A 589 17.27 -23.98 9.82
C GLN A 589 18.38 -24.85 10.43
N TRP A 590 18.84 -24.55 11.65
CA TRP A 590 19.84 -25.37 12.34
C TRP A 590 19.28 -26.62 13.01
N LEU A 591 18.03 -26.57 13.50
CA LEU A 591 17.47 -27.57 14.42
C LEU A 591 16.28 -28.36 13.85
N ASP A 592 15.69 -27.95 12.72
CA ASP A 592 14.56 -28.66 12.11
C ASP A 592 14.99 -30.00 11.50
N ASP A 593 16.26 -30.13 11.08
CA ASP A 593 16.82 -31.38 10.55
C ASP A 593 17.13 -32.40 11.67
N THR A 594 17.12 -31.98 12.94
CA THR A 594 17.40 -32.85 14.08
C THR A 594 16.20 -33.76 14.38
N ARG A 595 16.41 -35.08 14.35
CA ARG A 595 15.36 -36.08 14.66
C ARG A 595 14.94 -36.11 16.14
N ALA A 596 15.73 -35.55 17.06
CA ALA A 596 15.48 -35.55 18.51
C ALA A 596 14.23 -34.75 18.89
N ALA A 597 13.22 -35.44 19.44
CA ALA A 597 11.99 -34.82 19.93
C ALA A 597 12.22 -33.80 21.09
N PRO A 598 13.15 -34.03 22.04
CA PRO A 598 13.43 -33.08 23.12
C PRO A 598 13.93 -31.73 22.60
N VAL A 599 14.85 -31.73 21.62
CA VAL A 599 15.39 -30.51 20.99
C VAL A 599 14.29 -29.69 20.33
N ARG A 600 13.33 -30.34 19.65
CA ARG A 600 12.17 -29.65 19.06
C ARG A 600 11.25 -29.04 20.11
N ARG A 601 11.05 -29.70 21.26
CA ARG A 601 10.26 -29.16 22.38
C ARG A 601 10.94 -27.96 23.03
N ALA A 602 12.24 -28.06 23.31
CA ALA A 602 13.02 -26.95 23.86
C ALA A 602 13.00 -25.73 22.92
N ARG A 603 13.16 -25.96 21.60
CA ARG A 603 13.07 -24.89 20.58
C ARG A 603 11.71 -24.21 20.58
N ARG A 604 10.62 -24.98 20.71
CA ARG A 604 9.25 -24.46 20.84
C ARG A 604 9.06 -23.62 22.09
N GLY A 605 9.57 -24.09 23.23
CA GLY A 605 9.56 -23.35 24.49
C GLY A 605 10.27 -22.01 24.36
N TYR A 606 11.49 -22.01 23.80
CA TYR A 606 12.23 -20.78 23.53
C TYR A 606 11.46 -19.83 22.59
N GLN A 607 10.86 -20.34 21.52
CA GLN A 607 10.09 -19.50 20.59
C GLN A 607 8.87 -18.83 21.25
N GLN A 608 8.21 -19.53 22.18
CA GLN A 608 7.10 -18.99 22.96
C GLN A 608 7.58 -17.90 23.93
N ALA A 609 8.65 -18.17 24.67
CA ALA A 609 9.27 -17.22 25.59
C ALA A 609 9.76 -15.96 24.86
N LEU A 610 10.35 -16.11 23.67
CA LEU A 610 10.81 -15.01 22.82
C LEU A 610 9.65 -14.10 22.39
N ALA A 611 8.53 -14.69 21.98
CA ALA A 611 7.37 -13.93 21.57
C ALA A 611 6.66 -13.22 22.74
N GLU A 612 6.68 -13.82 23.93
CA GLU A 612 6.21 -13.18 25.17
C GLU A 612 7.14 -12.03 25.57
N ALA A 613 8.45 -12.26 25.56
CA ALA A 613 9.44 -11.24 25.89
C ALA A 613 9.36 -10.03 24.95
N TYR A 614 9.14 -10.24 23.65
CA TYR A 614 8.87 -9.15 22.70
C TYR A 614 7.62 -8.34 23.08
N GLN A 615 6.54 -9.01 23.50
CA GLN A 615 5.31 -8.35 23.90
C GLN A 615 5.49 -7.53 25.18
N ARG A 616 6.18 -8.09 26.19
CA ARG A 616 6.49 -7.39 27.46
C ARG A 616 7.46 -6.23 27.25
N CYS A 617 8.45 -6.41 26.38
CA CYS A 617 9.40 -5.35 26.01
C CYS A 617 8.68 -4.13 25.42
N ALA A 618 7.64 -4.35 24.61
CA ALA A 618 6.83 -3.27 24.06
C ALA A 618 6.06 -2.46 25.12
N ASP A 619 5.85 -3.04 26.31
CA ASP A 619 5.25 -2.40 27.47
C ASP A 619 6.32 -1.88 28.47
N GLY A 620 7.61 -1.95 28.13
CA GLY A 620 8.73 -1.51 28.97
C GLY A 620 9.17 -2.53 30.03
N CYS A 621 8.70 -3.78 29.96
CA CYS A 621 9.00 -4.83 30.94
C CYS A 621 9.95 -5.89 30.39
N THR A 622 10.87 -6.37 31.22
CA THR A 622 11.72 -7.53 30.92
C THR A 622 11.00 -8.85 31.23
N SER A 623 11.46 -9.96 30.63
CA SER A 623 10.90 -11.30 30.85
C SER A 623 11.99 -12.26 31.32
N PRO A 624 11.96 -12.74 32.57
CA PRO A 624 12.98 -13.68 33.08
C PRO A 624 12.90 -15.06 32.40
N THR A 625 11.71 -15.44 31.92
CA THR A 625 11.44 -16.72 31.25
C THR A 625 12.22 -16.93 29.95
N LEU A 626 12.73 -15.86 29.34
CA LEU A 626 13.51 -15.96 28.10
C LEU A 626 14.87 -16.60 28.33
N ASP A 627 15.52 -16.23 29.43
CA ASP A 627 16.87 -16.70 29.75
C ASP A 627 16.83 -18.18 30.16
N ASP A 628 15.87 -18.57 31.01
CA ASP A 628 15.63 -19.96 31.41
C ASP A 628 15.35 -20.87 30.20
N ALA A 629 14.52 -20.41 29.27
CA ALA A 629 14.22 -21.16 28.05
C ALA A 629 15.43 -21.24 27.11
N GLY A 630 16.29 -20.22 27.09
CA GLY A 630 17.56 -20.20 26.36
C GLY A 630 18.56 -21.22 26.91
N HIS A 631 18.74 -21.26 28.24
CA HIS A 631 19.58 -22.25 28.92
C HIS A 631 19.10 -23.68 28.67
N THR A 632 17.80 -23.94 28.84
CA THR A 632 17.20 -25.24 28.57
C THR A 632 17.44 -25.70 27.12
N LEU A 633 17.33 -24.79 26.15
CA LEU A 633 17.60 -25.10 24.75
C LEU A 633 19.06 -25.48 24.51
N LEU A 634 20.01 -24.72 25.08
CA LEU A 634 21.44 -25.00 24.95
C LEU A 634 21.83 -26.34 25.58
N GLU A 635 21.35 -26.63 26.77
CA GLU A 635 21.58 -27.91 27.46
C GLU A 635 21.03 -29.07 26.64
N THR A 636 19.78 -28.99 26.19
CA THR A 636 19.15 -30.05 25.39
C THR A 636 19.90 -30.30 24.07
N VAL A 637 20.39 -29.22 23.42
CA VAL A 637 21.19 -29.31 22.18
C VAL A 637 22.54 -29.99 22.42
N ARG A 638 23.22 -29.67 23.53
CA ARG A 638 24.49 -30.30 23.95
C ARG A 638 24.31 -31.77 24.27
N GLU A 639 23.32 -32.10 25.11
CA GLU A 639 23.01 -33.48 25.52
C GLU A 639 22.77 -34.40 24.33
N HIS A 640 21.99 -33.93 23.35
CA HIS A 640 21.59 -34.73 22.19
C HIS A 640 22.58 -34.62 21.01
N ARG A 641 23.71 -33.92 21.19
CA ARG A 641 24.71 -33.62 20.15
C ARG A 641 24.08 -33.16 18.83
N ALA A 642 23.05 -32.31 18.94
CA ALA A 642 22.23 -31.91 17.81
C ALA A 642 22.98 -30.99 16.82
N LEU A 643 24.05 -30.33 17.30
CA LEU A 643 24.89 -29.43 16.53
C LEU A 643 26.38 -29.64 16.89
N PRO A 644 27.33 -29.35 15.96
CA PRO A 644 28.75 -29.26 16.29
C PRO A 644 29.03 -28.14 17.30
N GLU A 645 30.07 -28.28 18.13
CA GLU A 645 30.44 -27.29 19.16
C GLU A 645 30.58 -25.86 18.62
N ALA A 646 31.23 -25.68 17.47
CA ALA A 646 31.35 -24.38 16.83
C ALA A 646 30.00 -23.72 16.48
N ARG A 647 28.93 -24.50 16.27
CA ARG A 647 27.56 -23.98 16.06
C ARG A 647 26.81 -23.78 17.38
N ILE A 648 27.16 -24.51 18.43
CA ILE A 648 26.60 -24.32 19.77
C ILE A 648 27.07 -22.97 20.33
N GLU A 649 28.33 -22.59 20.13
CA GLU A 649 28.83 -21.26 20.50
C GLU A 649 28.10 -20.13 19.76
N LEU A 650 27.87 -20.30 18.44
CA LEU A 650 27.11 -19.33 17.65
C LEU A 650 25.64 -19.25 18.07
N LEU A 651 25.05 -20.38 18.49
CA LEU A 651 23.72 -20.42 19.06
C LEU A 651 23.68 -19.67 20.38
N GLN A 652 24.59 -19.94 21.30
CA GLN A 652 24.69 -19.25 22.59
C GLN A 652 24.80 -17.73 22.40
N GLY A 653 25.73 -17.26 21.57
CA GLY A 653 25.88 -15.84 21.29
C GLY A 653 24.66 -15.20 20.63
N MET A 654 23.91 -15.96 19.82
CA MET A 654 22.64 -15.48 19.26
C MET A 654 21.56 -15.32 20.34
N LEU A 655 21.42 -16.29 21.26
CA LEU A 655 20.42 -16.25 22.34
C LEU A 655 20.71 -15.10 23.31
N GLU A 656 21.97 -14.94 23.73
CA GLU A 656 22.42 -13.85 24.61
C GLU A 656 22.16 -12.48 23.98
N ARG A 657 22.51 -12.31 22.70
CA ARG A 657 22.28 -11.06 21.96
C ARG A 657 20.80 -10.70 21.90
N LEU A 658 19.92 -11.66 21.61
CA LEU A 658 18.47 -11.41 21.55
C LEU A 658 17.91 -11.03 22.92
N GLY A 659 18.38 -11.67 24.00
CA GLY A 659 18.04 -11.31 25.36
C GLY A 659 18.45 -9.87 25.70
N LEU A 660 19.71 -9.51 25.46
CA LEU A 660 20.23 -8.16 25.69
C LEU A 660 19.45 -7.10 24.90
N THR A 661 19.22 -7.34 23.60
CA THR A 661 18.48 -6.41 22.73
C THR A 661 17.08 -6.11 23.29
N LEU A 662 16.38 -7.14 23.77
CA LEU A 662 15.04 -6.98 24.35
C LEU A 662 15.07 -6.25 25.70
N ARG A 663 16.08 -6.51 26.55
CA ARG A 663 16.25 -5.82 27.83
C ARG A 663 16.55 -4.33 27.64
N GLU A 664 17.54 -4.01 26.80
CA GLU A 664 17.89 -2.62 26.51
C GLU A 664 16.71 -1.84 25.91
N GLN A 665 15.94 -2.47 25.01
CA GLN A 665 14.75 -1.82 24.47
C GLN A 665 13.67 -1.63 25.53
N ALA A 666 13.45 -2.59 26.42
CA ALA A 666 12.50 -2.45 27.52
C ALA A 666 12.90 -1.29 28.43
N GLU A 667 14.19 -1.18 28.80
CA GLU A 667 14.73 -0.09 29.61
C GLU A 667 14.59 1.27 28.94
N ARG A 668 14.90 1.38 27.64
CA ARG A 668 14.71 2.62 26.86
C ARG A 668 13.24 3.05 26.82
N ILE A 669 12.32 2.09 26.65
CA ILE A 669 10.87 2.36 26.64
C ILE A 669 10.38 2.78 28.03
N ALA A 670 10.84 2.12 29.10
CA ALA A 670 10.50 2.45 30.47
C ALA A 670 11.02 3.85 30.86
N ALA A 671 12.28 4.16 30.55
CA ALA A 671 12.91 5.46 30.86
C ALA A 671 12.22 6.64 30.15
N ARG A 672 11.69 6.43 28.94
CA ARG A 672 10.92 7.44 28.21
C ARG A 672 9.49 7.57 28.72
N SER A 673 8.85 6.45 29.07
CA SER A 673 7.51 6.45 29.66
C SER A 673 7.47 7.17 31.01
N ALA A 674 8.55 7.10 31.79
CA ALA A 674 8.73 7.84 33.03
C ALA A 674 8.93 9.37 32.84
N LYS A 675 9.34 9.81 31.65
CA LYS A 675 9.56 11.24 31.31
C LYS A 675 8.34 11.91 30.66
N ALA A 676 7.30 11.16 30.30
CA ALA A 676 6.08 11.73 29.75
C ALA A 676 5.28 12.43 30.89
N PRO A 677 5.01 13.75 30.80
CA PRO A 677 4.17 14.40 31.80
C PRO A 677 2.78 13.76 31.76
N SER A 678 2.26 13.38 32.92
CA SER A 678 0.88 12.91 33.08
C SER A 678 -0.06 14.01 32.55
N ARG A 679 -0.63 13.79 31.37
CA ARG A 679 -1.66 14.64 30.78
C ARG A 679 -3.00 13.94 30.80
#